data_AF-A0A166DAA5-F1
#
_entry.id   AF-A0A166DAA5-F1
#
_cell.length_a   1.000
_cell.length_b   1.000
_cell.length_c   1.000
_cell.angle_alpha   90.00
_cell.angle_beta   90.00
_cell.angle_gamma   90.00
#
_symmetry.space_group_name_H-M   'P 1'
#
loop_
_entity.id
_entity.type
_entity.pdbx_description
1 polymer ?
#
loop_
_entity_poly.entity_id
_entity_poly.type
_entity_poly.pdbx_seq_one_letter_code
_entity_poly.pdbx_strand_id
1 'polypeptide(L)'
;MCEAAGIPVIISVDDGGRFLPQIAEVAGLQVFEANKPLTQLLRAGHRLLRQASYEHSYPHCWRCRNPLIYKAVSSWFVRVTAIRDRMEELNQGITWVPENVKDGQFGKWLSGARDWSISRNRYFGSPIPVWKSDDPEYPRIDVYGSLDELERDFGVRPDDLHRPFIDELTRPNPDDPTGRSTMRRISDVLDVWFDSGSMPFAQVHYPFENADWFDTHNPADFIVEYIGQTRGWFYTLHVLSTALFDRPAFRNVVSHGIVLGEDGQKMSKSLRNYPDVAEVFDRDGSDAMRWFLMSSPVLRGGNLVVTEEGIREGVRQVLLPLWSTWYFFSLYANASAGGGYQATRRTDSEDVLDRYLLAKTHDLVATVTAHLEGLDSTLAAAALRDFADVLTNWYVRRSRGRFWQGVDADGRGSEAFDTLFTVLETVCRVAAPLLPLVTEEVWQGLTGGRSVHLTDWPEADEFPVDDALVHAMDAVRAISSTALSLRKQAGLRVRLPLARLTVVVTDAAELAPFEAILRDELNVKQVSLVPLVDSSAAAYGVTSRLAVNARAAGPRLGKGVQAVIRAAKTGDWSETEGVVTAGGVDLVEGEYELTLEVGGSAGDDRAIALLPHGGFVLLDTATTPELEAEGLARDLIRAVQDARKAAGFEVSDRIVLEVVLDEPSLRALEPHALWIAEETLATGCSFTPLTVALEGGEGAITFGPAGTAIIRVEKVEAADV
;
A
#
# COMPACT_ATOMS: atom_id res chain seq x y z
N MET A 1 -10.13 -29.07 40.51
CA MET A 1 -10.26 -28.98 41.99
C MET A 1 -11.26 -30.00 42.51
N CYS A 2 -12.56 -29.91 42.18
CA CYS A 2 -13.58 -30.86 42.65
C CYS A 2 -13.27 -32.32 42.30
N GLU A 3 -12.88 -32.57 41.05
CA GLU A 3 -12.48 -33.91 40.58
C GLU A 3 -11.27 -34.46 41.35
N ALA A 4 -10.21 -33.65 41.52
CA ALA A 4 -9.04 -34.01 42.34
C ALA A 4 -9.38 -34.28 43.82
N ALA A 5 -10.49 -33.72 44.32
CA ALA A 5 -10.99 -33.91 45.67
C ALA A 5 -12.08 -34.99 45.78
N GLY A 6 -12.41 -35.70 44.68
CA GLY A 6 -13.45 -36.72 44.65
C GLY A 6 -14.88 -36.19 44.84
N ILE A 7 -15.11 -34.89 44.62
CA ILE A 7 -16.44 -34.27 44.73
C ILE A 7 -17.19 -34.48 43.40
N PRO A 8 -18.39 -35.07 43.42
CA PRO A 8 -19.13 -35.37 42.19
C PRO A 8 -19.61 -34.10 41.47
N VAL A 9 -19.75 -34.20 40.15
CA VAL A 9 -20.34 -33.13 39.34
C VAL A 9 -21.86 -33.12 39.54
N ILE A 10 -22.38 -32.00 40.04
CA ILE A 10 -23.83 -31.81 40.23
C ILE A 10 -24.35 -30.93 39.08
N ILE A 11 -25.19 -31.51 38.22
CA ILE A 11 -25.91 -30.77 37.18
C ILE A 11 -27.27 -30.37 37.76
N SER A 12 -27.48 -29.08 37.98
CA SER A 12 -28.70 -28.55 38.64
C SER A 12 -29.64 -27.79 37.70
N VAL A 13 -29.32 -27.70 36.41
CA VAL A 13 -30.09 -26.95 35.42
C VAL A 13 -30.25 -27.75 34.13
N ASP A 14 -31.35 -27.51 33.41
CA ASP A 14 -31.61 -28.07 32.08
C ASP A 14 -30.93 -27.28 30.95
N ASP A 15 -31.22 -27.62 29.68
CA ASP A 15 -30.65 -26.95 28.50
C ASP A 15 -31.21 -25.54 28.25
N GLY A 16 -32.36 -25.21 28.85
CA GLY A 16 -32.90 -23.85 28.90
C GLY A 16 -32.26 -22.98 29.98
N GLY A 17 -31.32 -23.53 30.75
CA GLY A 17 -30.76 -22.87 31.92
C GLY A 17 -31.80 -22.68 33.02
N ARG A 18 -32.78 -23.59 33.14
CA ARG A 18 -33.77 -23.60 34.22
C ARG A 18 -33.40 -24.64 35.27
N PHE A 19 -33.63 -24.32 36.55
CA PHE A 19 -33.32 -25.25 37.64
C PHE A 19 -34.16 -26.52 37.58
N LEU A 20 -33.50 -27.66 37.80
CA LEU A 20 -34.13 -28.98 37.88
C LEU A 20 -34.90 -29.18 39.20
N PRO A 21 -35.85 -30.14 39.28
CA PRO A 21 -36.66 -30.39 40.48
C PRO A 21 -35.89 -30.67 41.77
N GLN A 22 -34.62 -31.09 41.66
CA GLN A 22 -33.74 -31.30 42.81
C GLN A 22 -33.45 -30.02 43.62
N ILE A 23 -33.66 -28.84 43.04
CA ILE A 23 -33.60 -27.54 43.74
C ILE A 23 -35.03 -26.99 43.82
N ALA A 24 -35.82 -27.57 44.72
CA ALA A 24 -37.28 -27.40 44.77
C ALA A 24 -37.73 -25.93 44.86
N GLU A 25 -36.96 -25.08 45.55
CA GLU A 25 -37.33 -23.69 45.84
C GLU A 25 -37.28 -22.77 44.62
N VAL A 26 -36.55 -23.15 43.58
CA VAL A 26 -36.44 -22.39 42.32
C VAL A 26 -36.62 -23.27 41.08
N ALA A 27 -37.14 -24.48 41.24
CA ALA A 27 -37.37 -25.42 40.15
C ALA A 27 -38.17 -24.76 39.02
N GLY A 28 -37.70 -24.91 37.78
CA GLY A 28 -38.29 -24.32 36.59
C GLY A 28 -37.94 -22.85 36.33
N LEU A 29 -37.34 -22.12 37.27
CA LEU A 29 -36.88 -20.74 37.05
C LEU A 29 -35.56 -20.72 36.28
N GLN A 30 -35.40 -19.73 35.41
CA GLN A 30 -34.14 -19.50 34.71
C GLN A 30 -33.07 -19.00 35.71
N VAL A 31 -31.80 -19.38 35.51
CA VAL A 31 -30.69 -19.09 36.46
C VAL A 31 -30.58 -17.64 36.91
N PHE A 32 -30.81 -16.66 36.03
CA PHE A 32 -30.76 -15.24 36.35
C PHE A 32 -32.02 -14.78 37.10
N GLU A 33 -33.18 -15.33 36.77
CA GLU A 33 -34.45 -15.06 37.47
C GLU A 33 -34.44 -15.64 38.90
N ALA A 34 -33.78 -16.78 39.09
CA ALA A 34 -33.66 -17.47 40.37
C ALA A 34 -32.80 -16.70 41.40
N ASN A 35 -31.96 -15.75 40.98
CA ASN A 35 -31.08 -15.00 41.89
C ASN A 35 -31.84 -14.27 43.00
N LYS A 36 -32.98 -13.63 42.67
CA LYS A 36 -33.76 -12.86 43.65
C LYS A 36 -34.46 -13.77 44.68
N PRO A 37 -35.19 -14.83 44.29
CA PRO A 37 -35.72 -15.83 45.22
C PRO A 37 -34.65 -16.46 46.10
N LEU A 38 -33.51 -16.87 45.54
CA LEU A 38 -32.41 -17.47 46.32
C LEU A 38 -31.84 -16.50 47.35
N THR A 39 -31.67 -15.23 46.96
CA THR A 39 -31.21 -14.19 47.89
C THR A 39 -32.20 -13.96 49.03
N GLN A 40 -33.50 -13.97 48.74
CA GLN A 40 -34.56 -13.85 49.76
C GLN A 40 -34.56 -15.05 50.71
N LEU A 41 -34.38 -16.27 50.19
CA LEU A 41 -34.28 -17.50 50.98
C LEU A 41 -33.07 -17.46 51.92
N LEU A 42 -31.89 -17.07 51.42
CA LEU A 42 -30.69 -16.90 52.25
C LEU A 42 -30.88 -15.84 53.33
N ARG A 43 -31.56 -14.73 53.01
CA ARG A 43 -31.90 -13.67 53.97
C ARG A 43 -32.84 -14.17 55.06
N ALA A 44 -33.93 -14.84 54.67
CA ALA A 44 -34.91 -15.40 55.60
C ALA A 44 -34.29 -16.48 56.51
N GLY A 45 -33.33 -17.27 55.98
CA GLY A 45 -32.57 -18.25 56.75
C GLY A 45 -31.44 -17.69 57.61
N HIS A 46 -31.28 -16.36 57.69
CA HIS A 46 -30.19 -15.68 58.40
C HIS A 46 -28.77 -16.11 57.93
N ARG A 47 -28.61 -16.50 56.66
CA ARG A 47 -27.33 -16.91 56.04
C ARG A 47 -26.75 -15.88 55.08
N LEU A 48 -27.43 -14.76 54.87
CA LEU A 48 -26.96 -13.66 54.01
C LEU A 48 -26.09 -12.68 54.82
N LEU A 49 -24.77 -12.70 54.59
CA LEU A 49 -23.84 -11.77 55.23
C LEU A 49 -23.88 -10.36 54.60
N ARG A 50 -23.82 -10.28 53.27
CA ARG A 50 -23.80 -9.02 52.51
C ARG A 50 -24.37 -9.23 51.11
N GLN A 51 -25.11 -8.24 50.63
CA GLN A 51 -25.57 -8.13 49.24
C GLN A 51 -25.07 -6.81 48.66
N ALA A 52 -24.35 -6.86 47.54
CA ALA A 52 -23.82 -5.68 46.85
C ALA A 52 -23.77 -5.92 45.34
N SER A 53 -23.82 -4.85 44.55
CA SER A 53 -23.60 -4.90 43.10
C SER A 53 -22.11 -5.08 42.79
N TYR A 54 -21.79 -5.86 41.77
CA TYR A 54 -20.41 -6.11 41.34
C TYR A 54 -20.29 -6.03 39.81
N GLU A 55 -19.51 -5.06 39.35
CA GLU A 55 -19.22 -4.84 37.94
C GLU A 55 -17.92 -5.58 37.56
N HIS A 56 -18.00 -6.42 36.53
CA HIS A 56 -16.87 -7.23 36.06
C HIS A 56 -17.10 -7.68 34.60
N SER A 57 -16.04 -8.18 33.96
CA SER A 57 -16.15 -8.80 32.64
C SER A 57 -16.86 -10.15 32.74
N TYR A 58 -17.92 -10.34 31.94
CA TYR A 58 -18.72 -11.56 31.92
C TYR A 58 -18.80 -12.14 30.49
N PRO A 59 -18.72 -13.47 30.33
CA PRO A 59 -18.78 -14.09 29.01
C PRO A 59 -20.17 -13.97 28.37
N HIS A 60 -20.21 -13.57 27.10
CA HIS A 60 -21.42 -13.48 26.30
C HIS A 60 -21.23 -14.22 24.98
N CYS A 61 -22.32 -14.76 24.43
CA CYS A 61 -22.29 -15.37 23.11
C CYS A 61 -21.87 -14.34 22.06
N TRP A 62 -20.84 -14.63 21.28
CA TRP A 62 -20.32 -13.71 20.25
C TRP A 62 -21.34 -13.41 19.14
N ARG A 63 -22.31 -14.32 18.93
CA ARG A 63 -23.36 -14.19 17.91
C ARG A 63 -24.63 -13.50 18.41
N CYS A 64 -25.25 -14.00 19.49
CA CYS A 64 -26.52 -13.46 19.99
C CYS A 64 -26.39 -12.51 21.18
N ARG A 65 -25.17 -12.31 21.72
CA ARG A 65 -24.88 -11.42 22.85
C ARG A 65 -25.55 -11.77 24.19
N ASN A 66 -26.24 -12.92 24.29
CA ASN A 66 -26.78 -13.38 25.57
C ASN A 66 -25.66 -13.78 26.55
N PRO A 67 -25.86 -13.58 27.88
CA PRO A 67 -24.93 -14.04 28.90
C PRO A 67 -24.78 -15.57 28.87
N LEU A 68 -23.54 -16.05 29.00
CA LEU A 68 -23.24 -17.48 29.01
C LEU A 68 -23.15 -18.01 30.44
N ILE A 69 -23.56 -19.27 30.64
CA ILE A 69 -23.34 -20.01 31.87
C ILE A 69 -22.43 -21.20 31.63
N TYR A 70 -21.70 -21.61 32.67
CA TYR A 70 -20.94 -22.85 32.66
C TYR A 70 -21.84 -23.99 33.14
N LYS A 71 -22.04 -24.99 32.28
CA LYS A 71 -22.78 -26.22 32.57
C LYS A 71 -21.95 -27.39 32.05
N ALA A 72 -21.80 -28.43 32.86
CA ALA A 72 -21.21 -29.68 32.38
C ALA A 72 -22.17 -30.33 31.37
N VAL A 73 -21.66 -30.58 30.17
CA VAL A 73 -22.39 -31.24 29.07
C VAL A 73 -21.47 -32.28 28.44
N SER A 74 -22.06 -33.33 27.87
CA SER A 74 -21.30 -34.28 27.04
C SER A 74 -20.88 -33.58 25.75
N SER A 75 -19.64 -33.79 25.31
CA SER A 75 -19.14 -33.25 24.04
C SER A 75 -18.00 -34.13 23.52
N TRP A 76 -17.77 -34.07 22.20
CA TRP A 76 -16.63 -34.72 21.54
C TRP A 76 -15.48 -33.74 21.39
N PHE A 77 -14.26 -34.23 21.64
CA PHE A 77 -13.05 -33.41 21.63
C PHE A 77 -11.97 -34.02 20.72
N VAL A 78 -11.25 -33.15 20.01
CA VAL A 78 -9.92 -33.47 19.48
C VAL A 78 -8.89 -33.17 20.57
N ARG A 79 -8.03 -34.15 20.87
CA ARG A 79 -7.01 -34.04 21.92
C ARG A 79 -5.79 -33.24 21.44
N VAL A 80 -6.00 -31.94 21.19
CA VAL A 80 -4.99 -31.00 20.68
C VAL A 80 -3.79 -30.90 21.62
N THR A 81 -4.00 -31.04 22.93
CA THR A 81 -2.92 -30.99 23.92
C THR A 81 -1.81 -32.02 23.67
N ALA A 82 -2.13 -33.15 23.03
CA ALA A 82 -1.16 -34.20 22.72
C ALA A 82 -0.24 -33.86 21.53
N ILE A 83 -0.63 -32.92 20.65
CA ILE A 83 0.14 -32.51 19.47
C ILE A 83 0.63 -31.06 19.56
N ARG A 84 0.42 -30.41 20.71
CA ARG A 84 0.73 -28.98 20.91
C ARG A 84 2.17 -28.65 20.59
N ASP A 85 3.10 -29.37 21.19
CA ASP A 85 4.53 -29.08 21.05
C ASP A 85 4.98 -29.32 19.59
N ARG A 86 4.37 -30.29 18.90
CA ARG A 86 4.60 -30.53 17.47
C ARG A 86 4.04 -29.41 16.59
N MET A 87 2.86 -28.86 16.91
CA MET A 87 2.33 -27.69 16.22
C MET A 87 3.26 -26.48 16.34
N GLU A 88 3.86 -26.26 17.51
CA GLU A 88 4.82 -25.18 17.71
C GLU A 88 6.08 -25.35 16.85
N GLU A 89 6.62 -26.57 16.79
CA GLU A 89 7.77 -26.89 15.95
C GLU A 89 7.47 -26.66 14.46
N LEU A 90 6.35 -27.21 13.97
CA LEU A 90 5.93 -27.05 12.58
C LEU A 90 5.64 -25.59 12.21
N ASN A 91 5.16 -24.78 13.16
CA ASN A 91 4.93 -23.35 12.96
C ASN A 91 6.23 -22.58 12.65
N GLN A 92 7.39 -23.05 13.14
CA GLN A 92 8.67 -22.40 12.85
C GLN A 92 9.05 -22.47 11.36
N GLY A 93 8.59 -23.53 10.67
CA GLY A 93 8.76 -23.69 9.22
C GLY A 93 7.84 -22.83 8.36
N ILE A 94 6.95 -22.04 8.96
CA ILE A 94 6.02 -21.15 8.25
C ILE A 94 6.62 -19.74 8.17
N THR A 95 6.54 -19.11 7.00
CA THR A 95 6.85 -17.69 6.82
C THR A 95 5.62 -16.86 7.18
N TRP A 96 5.72 -16.03 8.22
CA TRP A 96 4.64 -15.15 8.66
C TRP A 96 4.94 -13.71 8.27
N VAL A 97 3.95 -13.02 7.72
CA VAL A 97 3.95 -11.58 7.50
C VAL A 97 2.75 -10.98 8.25
N PRO A 98 2.94 -10.15 9.28
CA PRO A 98 4.24 -9.75 9.85
C PRO A 98 4.89 -10.87 10.68
N GLU A 99 6.23 -10.88 10.71
CA GLU A 99 7.05 -11.93 11.32
C GLU A 99 6.74 -12.15 12.80
N ASN A 100 6.43 -11.07 13.52
CA ASN A 100 6.12 -11.10 14.95
C ASN A 100 4.88 -11.94 15.30
N VAL A 101 4.03 -12.32 14.32
CA VAL A 101 2.87 -13.20 14.57
C VAL A 101 3.32 -14.62 14.91
N LYS A 102 4.43 -15.10 14.31
CA LYS A 102 4.97 -16.46 14.45
C LYS A 102 5.15 -16.84 15.92
N ASP A 103 5.95 -16.07 16.65
CA ASP A 103 6.22 -16.28 18.09
C ASP A 103 5.33 -15.43 19.00
N GLY A 104 4.61 -14.47 18.42
CA GLY A 104 3.69 -13.58 19.12
C GLY A 104 2.30 -14.19 19.25
N GLN A 105 1.34 -13.66 18.49
CA GLN A 105 -0.07 -14.00 18.69
C GLN A 105 -0.38 -15.47 18.40
N PHE A 106 0.19 -16.03 17.33
CA PHE A 106 -0.06 -17.41 16.96
C PHE A 106 0.74 -18.38 17.82
N GLY A 107 2.06 -18.18 17.95
CA GLY A 107 2.91 -19.01 18.81
C GLY A 107 2.41 -19.12 20.25
N LYS A 108 2.08 -17.98 20.89
CA LYS A 108 1.51 -17.99 22.26
C LYS A 108 0.14 -18.66 22.33
N TRP A 109 -0.64 -18.59 21.26
CA TRP A 109 -1.92 -19.29 21.19
C TRP A 109 -1.73 -20.80 21.13
N LEU A 110 -0.75 -21.28 20.34
CA LEU A 110 -0.36 -22.69 20.31
C LEU A 110 0.13 -23.18 21.69
N SER A 111 1.00 -22.43 22.38
CA SER A 111 1.47 -22.80 23.73
C SER A 111 0.35 -22.93 24.76
N GLY A 112 -0.71 -22.14 24.60
CA GLY A 112 -1.90 -22.18 25.44
C GLY A 112 -3.00 -23.13 24.94
N ALA A 113 -2.76 -23.91 23.88
CA ALA A 113 -3.79 -24.71 23.23
C ALA A 113 -4.41 -25.73 24.20
N ARG A 114 -5.73 -25.88 24.06
CA ARG A 114 -6.57 -26.81 24.83
C ARG A 114 -7.25 -27.78 23.89
N ASP A 115 -7.71 -28.90 24.43
CA ASP A 115 -8.50 -29.85 23.65
C ASP A 115 -9.73 -29.15 23.05
N TRP A 116 -9.93 -29.39 21.76
CA TRP A 116 -10.91 -28.67 20.96
C TRP A 116 -12.23 -29.42 20.99
N SER A 117 -13.25 -28.83 21.60
CA SER A 117 -14.63 -29.33 21.52
C SER A 117 -15.16 -29.14 20.10
N ILE A 118 -15.35 -30.25 19.40
CA ILE A 118 -15.79 -30.30 18.00
C ILE A 118 -17.28 -30.56 17.86
N SER A 119 -18.00 -30.92 18.93
CA SER A 119 -19.44 -31.21 18.82
C SER A 119 -20.32 -30.01 19.12
N ARG A 120 -21.41 -29.87 18.36
CA ARG A 120 -22.38 -28.77 18.46
C ARG A 120 -23.80 -29.33 18.46
N ASN A 121 -24.60 -28.92 19.44
CA ASN A 121 -26.03 -29.24 19.51
C ASN A 121 -26.82 -28.29 18.59
N ARG A 122 -26.71 -28.53 17.28
CA ARG A 122 -27.30 -27.74 16.19
C ARG A 122 -27.89 -28.66 15.11
N TYR A 123 -28.69 -28.07 14.23
CA TYR A 123 -29.36 -28.79 13.14
C TYR A 123 -28.56 -28.78 11.84
N PHE A 124 -27.93 -27.64 11.51
CA PHE A 124 -27.19 -27.47 10.25
C PHE A 124 -25.69 -27.48 10.51
N GLY A 125 -25.00 -28.40 9.83
CA GLY A 125 -23.56 -28.67 9.92
C GLY A 125 -23.28 -30.14 9.58
N SER A 126 -22.00 -30.47 9.35
CA SER A 126 -21.58 -31.84 9.02
C SER A 126 -21.88 -32.80 10.19
N PRO A 127 -22.70 -33.84 10.00
CA PRO A 127 -23.03 -34.75 11.10
C PRO A 127 -21.81 -35.54 11.57
N ILE A 128 -21.63 -35.66 12.88
CA ILE A 128 -20.55 -36.49 13.42
C ILE A 128 -20.88 -37.96 13.14
N PRO A 129 -20.01 -38.73 12.47
CA PRO A 129 -20.32 -40.08 11.98
C PRO A 129 -20.16 -41.14 13.08
N VAL A 130 -20.72 -40.88 14.27
CA VAL A 130 -20.64 -41.76 15.44
C VAL A 130 -22.01 -42.34 15.76
N TRP A 131 -22.08 -43.67 15.81
CA TRP A 131 -23.24 -44.43 16.29
C TRP A 131 -22.95 -45.01 17.66
N LYS A 132 -23.93 -44.90 18.56
CA LYS A 132 -23.86 -45.38 19.94
C LYS A 132 -25.07 -46.26 20.25
N SER A 133 -24.85 -47.30 21.04
CA SER A 133 -25.95 -48.11 21.61
C SER A 133 -26.88 -47.24 22.47
N ASP A 134 -28.19 -47.45 22.34
CA ASP A 134 -29.20 -46.84 23.21
C ASP A 134 -29.36 -47.57 24.56
N ASP A 135 -28.63 -48.66 24.77
CA ASP A 135 -28.62 -49.43 26.02
C ASP A 135 -27.25 -49.38 26.73
N PRO A 136 -27.16 -48.85 27.96
CA PRO A 136 -25.92 -48.80 28.73
C PRO A 136 -25.43 -50.17 29.22
N GLU A 137 -26.27 -51.22 29.26
CA GLU A 137 -25.82 -52.59 29.59
C GLU A 137 -25.02 -53.24 28.46
N TYR A 138 -25.25 -52.79 27.22
CA TYR A 138 -24.52 -53.21 26.01
C TYR A 138 -23.84 -52.01 25.35
N PRO A 139 -22.82 -51.40 25.98
CA PRO A 139 -22.22 -50.17 25.48
C PRO A 139 -21.35 -50.45 24.25
N ARG A 140 -21.71 -49.84 23.12
CA ARG A 140 -20.94 -49.88 21.87
C ARG A 140 -20.89 -48.49 21.24
N ILE A 141 -19.76 -48.16 20.63
CA ILE A 141 -19.54 -46.95 19.83
C ILE A 141 -18.87 -47.36 18.52
N ASP A 142 -19.48 -47.04 17.39
CA ASP A 142 -18.91 -47.22 16.06
C ASP A 142 -18.71 -45.85 15.40
N VAL A 143 -17.61 -45.70 14.65
CA VAL A 143 -17.31 -44.49 13.86
C VAL A 143 -17.12 -44.91 12.41
N TYR A 144 -17.83 -44.28 11.49
CA TYR A 144 -17.79 -44.62 10.07
C TYR A 144 -16.96 -43.61 9.29
N GLY A 145 -16.04 -44.11 8.47
CA GLY A 145 -15.13 -43.32 7.65
C GLY A 145 -15.57 -43.18 6.19
N SER A 146 -16.48 -44.02 5.69
CA SER A 146 -16.90 -44.00 4.28
C SER A 146 -18.35 -44.43 4.08
N LEU A 147 -18.89 -44.13 2.89
CA LEU A 147 -20.21 -44.60 2.45
C LEU A 147 -20.26 -46.13 2.32
N ASP A 148 -19.14 -46.78 1.96
CA ASP A 148 -19.08 -48.25 1.82
C ASP A 148 -19.20 -48.94 3.18
N GLU A 149 -18.61 -48.36 4.24
CA GLU A 149 -18.79 -48.86 5.60
C GLU A 149 -20.23 -48.69 6.09
N LEU A 150 -20.88 -47.57 5.75
CA LEU A 150 -22.29 -47.34 6.05
C LEU A 150 -23.19 -48.33 5.31
N GLU A 151 -22.97 -48.52 4.01
CA GLU A 151 -23.75 -49.46 3.20
C GLU A 151 -23.63 -50.90 3.72
N ARG A 152 -22.42 -51.33 4.10
CA ARG A 152 -22.18 -52.66 4.67
C ARG A 152 -22.94 -52.87 5.99
N ASP A 153 -22.95 -51.88 6.88
CA ASP A 153 -23.47 -52.05 8.24
C ASP A 153 -24.96 -51.74 8.38
N PHE A 154 -25.52 -50.90 7.50
CA PHE A 154 -26.93 -50.50 7.50
C PHE A 154 -27.74 -51.10 6.33
N GLY A 155 -27.08 -51.71 5.35
CA GLY A 155 -27.71 -52.32 4.17
C GLY A 155 -28.27 -51.32 3.15
N VAL A 156 -28.01 -50.02 3.35
CA VAL A 156 -28.42 -48.94 2.45
C VAL A 156 -27.29 -47.94 2.34
N ARG A 157 -26.99 -47.50 1.11
CA ARG A 157 -26.09 -46.39 0.85
C ARG A 157 -26.88 -45.08 0.95
N PRO A 158 -26.57 -44.16 1.89
CA PRO A 158 -27.30 -42.92 2.01
C PRO A 158 -26.95 -41.95 0.88
N ASP A 159 -27.97 -41.31 0.29
CA ASP A 159 -27.80 -40.28 -0.76
C ASP A 159 -27.66 -38.86 -0.17
N ASP A 160 -28.13 -38.64 1.06
CA ASP A 160 -27.98 -37.38 1.80
C ASP A 160 -27.42 -37.67 3.20
N LEU A 161 -26.24 -37.13 3.47
CA LEU A 161 -25.55 -37.28 4.74
C LEU A 161 -25.97 -36.24 5.78
N HIS A 162 -26.88 -35.31 5.47
CA HIS A 162 -27.34 -34.29 6.40
C HIS A 162 -28.42 -34.79 7.35
N ARG A 163 -28.59 -34.05 8.44
CA ARG A 163 -29.77 -34.18 9.30
C ARG A 163 -31.01 -33.62 8.57
N PRO A 164 -32.19 -34.25 8.71
CA PRO A 164 -32.48 -35.40 9.58
C PRO A 164 -32.19 -36.77 8.96
N PHE A 165 -31.95 -36.88 7.66
CA PHE A 165 -31.92 -38.14 6.92
C PHE A 165 -30.90 -39.15 7.45
N ILE A 166 -29.68 -38.68 7.75
CA ILE A 166 -28.62 -39.54 8.31
C ILE A 166 -28.97 -40.11 9.71
N ASP A 167 -29.88 -39.46 10.45
CA ASP A 167 -30.31 -39.91 11.77
C ASP A 167 -31.25 -41.14 11.68
N GLU A 168 -31.81 -41.44 10.49
CA GLU A 168 -32.69 -42.59 10.26
C GLU A 168 -31.94 -43.91 10.12
N LEU A 169 -30.64 -43.87 9.78
CA LEU A 169 -29.79 -45.04 9.70
C LEU A 169 -29.58 -45.62 11.10
N THR A 170 -30.22 -46.76 11.38
CA THR A 170 -30.12 -47.49 12.64
C THR A 170 -29.98 -48.98 12.37
N ARG A 171 -29.34 -49.71 13.29
CA ARG A 171 -29.19 -51.16 13.21
C ARG A 171 -29.26 -51.81 14.60
N PRO A 172 -29.64 -53.10 14.72
CA PRO A 172 -29.49 -53.82 15.98
C PRO A 172 -28.05 -53.73 16.50
N ASN A 173 -27.88 -53.61 17.81
CA ASN A 173 -26.56 -53.66 18.42
C ASN A 173 -25.97 -55.06 18.28
N PRO A 174 -24.83 -55.23 17.58
CA PRO A 174 -24.22 -56.55 17.40
C PRO A 174 -23.71 -57.18 18.71
N ASP A 175 -23.49 -56.38 19.76
CA ASP A 175 -22.98 -56.86 21.05
C ASP A 175 -24.13 -57.29 22.00
N ASP A 176 -25.38 -57.06 21.63
CA ASP A 176 -26.56 -57.47 22.39
C ASP A 176 -27.16 -58.78 21.83
N PRO A 177 -26.95 -59.92 22.52
CA PRO A 177 -27.45 -61.21 22.06
C PRO A 177 -28.99 -61.32 22.10
N THR A 178 -29.68 -60.39 22.77
CA THR A 178 -31.14 -60.33 22.80
C THR A 178 -31.73 -59.62 21.58
N GLY A 179 -30.91 -58.86 20.85
CA GLY A 179 -31.30 -58.07 19.69
C GLY A 179 -32.26 -56.91 20.01
N ARG A 180 -32.31 -56.44 21.26
CA ARG A 180 -33.25 -55.40 21.70
C ARG A 180 -32.68 -54.00 21.62
N SER A 181 -31.39 -53.83 21.90
CA SER A 181 -30.70 -52.55 21.81
C SER A 181 -30.35 -52.19 20.36
N THR A 182 -30.30 -50.89 20.08
CA THR A 182 -30.15 -50.33 18.74
C THR A 182 -28.97 -49.38 18.70
N MET A 183 -28.14 -49.46 17.66
CA MET A 183 -27.13 -48.46 17.34
C MET A 183 -27.79 -47.25 16.68
N ARG A 184 -27.62 -46.07 17.28
CA ARG A 184 -28.17 -44.80 16.79
C ARG A 184 -27.08 -43.75 16.67
N ARG A 185 -27.14 -42.91 15.63
CA ARG A 185 -26.20 -41.79 15.50
C ARG A 185 -26.37 -40.84 16.69
N ILE A 186 -25.28 -40.28 17.20
CA ILE A 186 -25.37 -39.13 18.10
C ILE A 186 -26.00 -37.94 17.35
N SER A 187 -26.76 -37.06 18.00
CA SER A 187 -27.45 -35.98 17.30
C SER A 187 -26.55 -34.78 16.94
N ASP A 188 -25.36 -34.72 17.53
CA ASP A 188 -24.40 -33.64 17.36
C ASP A 188 -23.92 -33.49 15.91
N VAL A 189 -23.65 -32.25 15.51
CA VAL A 189 -22.93 -31.88 14.28
C VAL A 189 -21.55 -31.33 14.62
N LEU A 190 -20.64 -31.32 13.66
CA LEU A 190 -19.30 -30.77 13.81
C LEU A 190 -19.32 -29.24 13.97
N ASP A 191 -18.30 -28.74 14.64
CA ASP A 191 -17.95 -27.33 14.66
C ASP A 191 -17.61 -26.84 13.26
N VAL A 192 -18.10 -25.66 12.86
CA VAL A 192 -17.84 -25.11 11.51
C VAL A 192 -16.35 -24.87 11.24
N TRP A 193 -15.55 -24.71 12.29
CA TRP A 193 -14.10 -24.63 12.19
C TRP A 193 -13.44 -25.96 11.82
N PHE A 194 -14.11 -27.09 12.06
CA PHE A 194 -13.70 -28.41 11.58
C PHE A 194 -13.92 -28.54 10.08
N ASP A 195 -15.07 -28.08 9.58
CA ASP A 195 -15.35 -28.06 8.14
C ASP A 195 -14.32 -27.19 7.39
N SER A 196 -14.17 -25.94 7.83
CA SER A 196 -13.21 -25.01 7.20
C SER A 196 -11.75 -25.45 7.35
N GLY A 197 -11.36 -26.01 8.50
CA GLY A 197 -10.02 -26.58 8.68
C GLY A 197 -9.77 -27.83 7.83
N SER A 198 -10.83 -28.53 7.40
CA SER A 198 -10.74 -29.72 6.53
C SER A 198 -10.68 -29.38 5.05
N MET A 199 -10.90 -28.11 4.69
CA MET A 199 -10.92 -27.62 3.30
C MET A 199 -9.77 -28.15 2.41
N PRO A 200 -8.48 -28.20 2.86
CA PRO A 200 -7.37 -28.60 1.99
C PRO A 200 -7.53 -29.98 1.35
N PHE A 201 -8.04 -30.96 2.10
CA PHE A 201 -8.22 -32.34 1.64
C PHE A 201 -9.68 -32.64 1.25
N ALA A 202 -10.65 -32.03 1.94
CA ALA A 202 -12.06 -32.26 1.66
C ALA A 202 -12.49 -31.75 0.27
N GLN A 203 -11.89 -30.65 -0.23
CA GLN A 203 -12.25 -30.07 -1.53
C GLN A 203 -11.98 -31.00 -2.73
N VAL A 204 -11.11 -31.99 -2.55
CA VAL A 204 -10.71 -32.95 -3.61
C VAL A 204 -11.15 -34.38 -3.31
N HIS A 205 -12.04 -34.58 -2.34
CA HIS A 205 -12.55 -35.90 -1.95
C HIS A 205 -11.44 -36.87 -1.45
N TYR A 206 -10.34 -36.33 -0.91
CA TYR A 206 -9.30 -37.14 -0.26
C TYR A 206 -9.87 -37.80 1.01
N PRO A 207 -9.53 -39.08 1.31
CA PRO A 207 -8.53 -39.92 0.64
C PRO A 207 -9.07 -40.79 -0.51
N PHE A 208 -10.34 -40.66 -0.88
CA PHE A 208 -10.98 -41.56 -1.84
C PHE A 208 -10.59 -41.27 -3.29
N GLU A 209 -10.39 -39.99 -3.61
CA GLU A 209 -10.01 -39.52 -4.94
C GLU A 209 -8.90 -38.47 -4.84
N ASN A 210 -8.22 -38.21 -5.97
CA ASN A 210 -7.27 -37.10 -6.15
C ASN A 210 -6.10 -37.07 -5.16
N ALA A 211 -5.66 -38.24 -4.65
CA ALA A 211 -4.54 -38.34 -3.73
C ALA A 211 -3.25 -37.73 -4.30
N ASP A 212 -2.90 -38.05 -5.55
CA ASP A 212 -1.70 -37.51 -6.21
C ASP A 212 -1.72 -35.97 -6.29
N TRP A 213 -2.91 -35.39 -6.54
CA TRP A 213 -3.07 -33.94 -6.54
C TRP A 213 -2.87 -33.37 -5.14
N PHE A 214 -3.54 -33.95 -4.12
CA PHE A 214 -3.41 -33.50 -2.74
C PHE A 214 -1.96 -33.57 -2.24
N ASP A 215 -1.27 -34.70 -2.49
CA ASP A 215 0.09 -34.92 -2.01
C ASP A 215 1.12 -33.99 -2.66
N THR A 216 0.82 -33.46 -3.86
CA THR A 216 1.68 -32.48 -4.57
C THR A 216 1.30 -31.02 -4.30
N HIS A 217 0.08 -30.74 -3.84
CA HIS A 217 -0.44 -29.37 -3.62
C HIS A 217 -0.66 -29.02 -2.14
N ASN A 218 -0.37 -29.94 -1.21
CA ASN A 218 -0.41 -29.69 0.24
C ASN A 218 0.98 -29.86 0.89
N PRO A 219 1.51 -28.86 1.60
CA PRO A 219 0.85 -27.61 2.04
C PRO A 219 0.70 -26.56 0.94
N ALA A 220 -0.30 -25.69 1.08
CA ALA A 220 -0.49 -24.55 0.18
C ALA A 220 0.69 -23.56 0.29
N ASP A 221 1.09 -22.95 -0.82
CA ASP A 221 2.22 -22.01 -0.85
C ASP A 221 1.91 -20.69 -0.14
N PHE A 222 0.68 -20.18 -0.25
CA PHE A 222 0.28 -18.87 0.27
C PHE A 222 -1.16 -18.85 0.78
N ILE A 223 -1.39 -18.12 1.87
CA ILE A 223 -2.71 -17.80 2.41
C ILE A 223 -2.72 -16.38 2.98
N VAL A 224 -3.83 -15.66 2.84
CA VAL A 224 -3.97 -14.30 3.38
C VAL A 224 -5.32 -14.11 4.06
N GLU A 225 -5.30 -13.72 5.34
CA GLU A 225 -6.53 -13.42 6.09
C GLU A 225 -6.26 -12.44 7.23
N TYR A 226 -7.34 -11.91 7.82
CA TYR A 226 -7.23 -10.96 8.92
C TYR A 226 -6.63 -11.59 10.18
N ILE A 227 -5.96 -10.76 10.98
CA ILE A 227 -5.18 -11.14 12.17
C ILE A 227 -5.92 -11.98 13.23
N GLY A 228 -7.24 -11.93 13.29
CA GLY A 228 -8.01 -12.78 14.21
C GLY A 228 -8.15 -14.23 13.75
N GLN A 229 -7.79 -14.56 12.51
CA GLN A 229 -7.72 -15.97 12.07
C GLN A 229 -6.60 -16.75 12.74
N THR A 230 -5.67 -16.09 13.43
CA THR A 230 -4.71 -16.73 14.35
C THR A 230 -5.40 -17.57 15.45
N ARG A 231 -6.68 -17.32 15.73
CA ARG A 231 -7.50 -18.13 16.65
C ARG A 231 -8.67 -18.84 15.97
N GLY A 232 -8.81 -18.66 14.66
CA GLY A 232 -9.85 -19.22 13.81
C GLY A 232 -9.25 -20.18 12.80
N TRP A 233 -9.33 -19.81 11.52
CA TRP A 233 -9.01 -20.70 10.42
C TRP A 233 -7.54 -21.13 10.37
N PHE A 234 -6.58 -20.22 10.58
CA PHE A 234 -5.15 -20.59 10.61
C PHE A 234 -4.87 -21.63 11.69
N TYR A 235 -5.50 -21.45 12.85
CA TYR A 235 -5.35 -22.39 13.96
C TYR A 235 -5.94 -23.75 13.64
N THR A 236 -7.17 -23.82 13.11
CA THR A 236 -7.80 -25.12 12.84
C THR A 236 -7.20 -25.85 11.65
N LEU A 237 -6.75 -25.13 10.62
CA LEU A 237 -5.92 -25.69 9.55
C LEU A 237 -4.65 -26.33 10.12
N HIS A 238 -3.93 -25.62 11.00
CA HIS A 238 -2.67 -26.11 11.56
C HIS A 238 -2.87 -27.30 12.52
N VAL A 239 -3.95 -27.30 13.31
CA VAL A 239 -4.35 -28.43 14.16
C VAL A 239 -4.59 -29.68 13.31
N LEU A 240 -5.42 -29.57 12.27
CA LEU A 240 -5.77 -30.73 11.43
C LEU A 240 -4.59 -31.19 10.56
N SER A 241 -3.81 -30.26 10.00
CA SER A 241 -2.61 -30.57 9.24
C SER A 241 -1.58 -31.34 10.09
N THR A 242 -1.36 -30.89 11.32
CA THR A 242 -0.45 -31.57 12.25
C THR A 242 -1.01 -32.94 12.64
N ALA A 243 -2.29 -33.02 12.99
CA ALA A 243 -2.91 -34.26 13.46
C ALA A 243 -2.97 -35.36 12.39
N LEU A 244 -3.26 -34.99 11.14
CA LEU A 244 -3.51 -35.93 10.05
C LEU A 244 -2.27 -36.19 9.18
N PHE A 245 -1.40 -35.20 9.02
CA PHE A 245 -0.34 -35.24 8.01
C PHE A 245 1.06 -34.86 8.52
N ASP A 246 1.20 -34.53 9.80
CA ASP A 246 2.44 -34.14 10.47
C ASP A 246 3.29 -33.11 9.70
N ARG A 247 2.63 -32.07 9.16
CA ARG A 247 3.28 -31.01 8.37
C ARG A 247 2.64 -29.65 8.62
N PRO A 248 3.31 -28.52 8.29
CA PRO A 248 2.71 -27.20 8.39
C PRO A 248 1.48 -27.08 7.49
N ALA A 249 0.46 -26.31 7.87
CA ALA A 249 -0.75 -26.17 7.05
C ALA A 249 -0.53 -25.39 5.74
N PHE A 250 0.44 -24.48 5.73
CA PHE A 250 0.78 -23.59 4.62
C PHE A 250 2.24 -23.15 4.76
N ARG A 251 2.87 -22.77 3.64
CA ARG A 251 4.28 -22.31 3.63
C ARG A 251 4.41 -20.85 4.00
N ASN A 252 3.59 -19.99 3.40
CA ASN A 252 3.59 -18.55 3.64
C ASN A 252 2.22 -18.04 4.04
N VAL A 253 2.17 -17.10 4.99
CA VAL A 253 0.93 -16.46 5.45
C VAL A 253 1.07 -14.96 5.60
N VAL A 254 0.15 -14.20 5.00
CA VAL A 254 -0.06 -12.79 5.32
C VAL A 254 -1.24 -12.67 6.28
N SER A 255 -0.95 -12.24 7.50
CA SER A 255 -1.92 -11.95 8.52
C SER A 255 -2.17 -10.43 8.57
N HIS A 256 -3.05 -9.96 7.70
CA HIS A 256 -3.32 -8.53 7.58
C HIS A 256 -4.08 -8.00 8.81
N GLY A 257 -3.95 -6.71 9.11
CA GLY A 257 -4.59 -6.10 10.27
C GLY A 257 -6.07 -5.78 10.03
N ILE A 258 -6.60 -4.80 10.75
CA ILE A 258 -8.04 -4.54 10.78
C ILE A 258 -8.38 -3.36 9.88
N VAL A 259 -9.33 -3.59 8.97
CA VAL A 259 -9.96 -2.52 8.21
C VAL A 259 -11.06 -1.88 9.06
N LEU A 260 -10.92 -0.58 9.29
CA LEU A 260 -11.76 0.27 10.11
C LEU A 260 -12.65 1.14 9.23
N GLY A 261 -13.84 1.44 9.74
CA GLY A 261 -14.73 2.44 9.16
C GLY A 261 -14.20 3.85 9.36
N GLU A 262 -14.88 4.83 8.76
CA GLU A 262 -14.51 6.26 8.85
C GLU A 262 -14.49 6.79 10.30
N ASP A 263 -15.24 6.14 11.18
CA ASP A 263 -15.30 6.41 12.62
C ASP A 263 -14.13 5.80 13.43
N GLY A 264 -13.21 5.10 12.76
CA GLY A 264 -12.09 4.40 13.39
C GLY A 264 -12.50 3.11 14.12
N GLN A 265 -13.77 2.69 14.06
CA GLN A 265 -14.22 1.43 14.61
C GLN A 265 -14.14 0.31 13.57
N LYS A 266 -14.09 -0.95 14.02
CA LYS A 266 -14.12 -2.10 13.11
C LYS A 266 -15.37 -2.01 12.22
N MET A 267 -15.19 -2.13 10.91
CA MET A 267 -16.31 -2.11 9.97
C MET A 267 -17.34 -3.18 10.31
N SER A 268 -18.62 -2.80 10.30
CA SER A 268 -19.72 -3.76 10.47
C SER A 268 -20.97 -3.33 9.72
N LYS A 269 -21.71 -4.32 9.20
CA LYS A 269 -23.00 -4.10 8.53
C LYS A 269 -24.04 -3.41 9.41
N SER A 270 -23.98 -3.62 10.73
CA SER A 270 -24.88 -2.99 11.69
C SER A 270 -24.57 -1.51 11.92
N LEU A 271 -23.29 -1.12 11.89
CA LEU A 271 -22.87 0.26 12.06
C LEU A 271 -22.94 1.07 10.76
N ARG A 272 -22.87 0.39 9.59
CA ARG A 272 -22.82 1.03 8.26
C ARG A 272 -21.77 2.15 8.20
N ASN A 273 -20.64 1.92 8.85
CA ASN A 273 -19.57 2.90 9.05
C ASN A 273 -18.51 2.85 7.95
N TYR A 274 -18.87 2.44 6.73
CA TYR A 274 -17.94 2.26 5.62
C TYR A 274 -18.51 2.83 4.32
N PRO A 275 -17.66 3.35 3.41
CA PRO A 275 -18.11 3.83 2.11
C PRO A 275 -18.84 2.74 1.32
N ASP A 276 -19.86 3.10 0.56
CA ASP A 276 -20.56 2.14 -0.29
C ASP A 276 -19.60 1.64 -1.38
N VAL A 277 -19.32 0.34 -1.38
CA VAL A 277 -18.35 -0.28 -2.30
C VAL A 277 -18.80 -0.15 -3.75
N ALA A 278 -20.11 -0.20 -4.03
CA ALA A 278 -20.61 -0.04 -5.39
C ALA A 278 -20.40 1.40 -5.90
N GLU A 279 -20.65 2.39 -5.06
CA GLU A 279 -20.39 3.80 -5.40
C GLU A 279 -18.89 4.05 -5.66
N VAL A 280 -18.02 3.47 -4.84
CA VAL A 280 -16.56 3.55 -5.05
C VAL A 280 -16.16 2.92 -6.39
N PHE A 281 -16.73 1.77 -6.75
CA PHE A 281 -16.43 1.13 -8.04
C PHE A 281 -16.90 1.96 -9.23
N ASP A 282 -18.10 2.55 -9.16
CA ASP A 282 -18.64 3.37 -10.24
C ASP A 282 -17.87 4.68 -10.40
N ARG A 283 -17.39 5.26 -9.30
CA ARG A 283 -16.69 6.57 -9.31
C ARG A 283 -15.20 6.47 -9.60
N ASP A 284 -14.49 5.59 -8.88
CA ASP A 284 -13.02 5.54 -8.86
C ASP A 284 -12.48 4.29 -9.56
N GLY A 285 -13.30 3.25 -9.75
CA GLY A 285 -12.89 1.97 -10.34
C GLY A 285 -12.29 0.99 -9.32
N SER A 286 -12.30 -0.30 -9.67
CA SER A 286 -11.81 -1.36 -8.77
C SER A 286 -10.29 -1.31 -8.55
N ASP A 287 -9.51 -0.87 -9.54
CA ASP A 287 -8.06 -0.69 -9.41
C ASP A 287 -7.70 0.37 -8.38
N ALA A 288 -8.49 1.42 -8.23
CA ALA A 288 -8.28 2.42 -7.19
C ALA A 288 -8.41 1.82 -5.79
N MET A 289 -9.44 1.01 -5.57
CA MET A 289 -9.67 0.30 -4.31
C MET A 289 -8.58 -0.74 -4.05
N ARG A 290 -8.18 -1.52 -5.06
CA ARG A 290 -7.07 -2.47 -4.95
C ARG A 290 -5.78 -1.76 -4.58
N TRP A 291 -5.43 -0.70 -5.31
CA TRP A 291 -4.23 0.09 -5.02
C TRP A 291 -4.24 0.64 -3.59
N PHE A 292 -5.35 1.25 -3.16
CA PHE A 292 -5.50 1.80 -1.82
C PHE A 292 -5.24 0.74 -0.73
N LEU A 293 -5.82 -0.45 -0.86
CA LEU A 293 -5.63 -1.53 0.11
C LEU A 293 -4.20 -2.08 0.07
N MET A 294 -3.68 -2.37 -1.13
CA MET A 294 -2.38 -3.03 -1.32
C MET A 294 -1.18 -2.13 -0.98
N SER A 295 -1.33 -0.81 -1.17
CA SER A 295 -0.34 0.20 -0.80
C SER A 295 -0.41 0.63 0.67
N SER A 296 -1.34 0.07 1.45
CA SER A 296 -1.54 0.48 2.84
C SER A 296 -0.81 -0.41 3.86
N PRO A 297 -0.57 0.10 5.09
CA PRO A 297 -0.01 -0.69 6.18
C PRO A 297 -0.86 -1.88 6.64
N VAL A 298 -2.09 -2.06 6.12
CA VAL A 298 -2.97 -3.15 6.55
C VAL A 298 -2.35 -4.51 6.29
N LEU A 299 -1.64 -4.68 5.18
CA LEU A 299 -1.03 -5.94 4.81
C LEU A 299 0.21 -6.27 5.66
N ARG A 300 0.71 -5.31 6.43
CA ARG A 300 1.76 -5.51 7.45
C ARG A 300 1.21 -5.69 8.87
N GLY A 301 -0.07 -6.06 9.00
CA GLY A 301 -0.74 -6.25 10.28
C GLY A 301 -1.22 -4.96 10.95
N GLY A 302 -1.08 -3.80 10.30
CA GLY A 302 -1.55 -2.51 10.79
C GLY A 302 -3.06 -2.31 10.62
N ASN A 303 -3.62 -1.28 11.25
CA ASN A 303 -5.00 -0.89 11.01
C ASN A 303 -5.08 0.09 9.83
N LEU A 304 -6.18 0.02 9.07
CA LEU A 304 -6.46 0.95 7.97
C LEU A 304 -7.86 1.54 8.15
N VAL A 305 -7.96 2.86 8.18
CA VAL A 305 -9.24 3.57 8.06
C VAL A 305 -9.54 3.74 6.58
N VAL A 306 -10.67 3.21 6.12
CA VAL A 306 -11.10 3.37 4.72
C VAL A 306 -11.78 4.71 4.57
N THR A 307 -11.21 5.57 3.72
CA THR A 307 -11.79 6.86 3.37
C THR A 307 -11.90 6.99 1.85
N GLU A 308 -12.94 7.65 1.39
CA GLU A 308 -13.10 7.96 -0.04
C GLU A 308 -11.92 8.78 -0.59
N GLU A 309 -11.40 9.72 0.21
CA GLU A 309 -10.24 10.53 -0.16
C GLU A 309 -8.99 9.68 -0.40
N GLY A 310 -8.73 8.69 0.46
CA GLY A 310 -7.60 7.78 0.30
C GLY A 310 -7.68 6.94 -0.97
N ILE A 311 -8.89 6.48 -1.33
CA ILE A 311 -9.12 5.72 -2.57
C ILE A 311 -8.89 6.62 -3.80
N ARG A 312 -9.45 7.84 -3.78
CA ARG A 312 -9.26 8.81 -4.86
C ARG A 312 -7.80 9.24 -5.02
N GLU A 313 -7.05 9.29 -3.93
CA GLU A 313 -5.63 9.59 -3.97
C GLU A 313 -4.84 8.48 -4.69
N GLY A 314 -5.23 7.21 -4.52
CA GLY A 314 -4.67 6.09 -5.30
C GLY A 314 -4.81 6.29 -6.82
N VAL A 315 -5.95 6.82 -7.27
CA VAL A 315 -6.17 7.17 -8.70
C VAL A 315 -5.14 8.20 -9.18
N ARG A 316 -4.90 9.24 -8.38
CA ARG A 316 -3.98 10.34 -8.75
C ARG A 316 -2.52 9.94 -8.74
N GLN A 317 -2.15 9.03 -7.85
CA GLN A 317 -0.76 8.62 -7.64
C GLN A 317 -0.21 7.73 -8.74
N VAL A 318 -1.04 6.90 -9.38
CA VAL A 318 -0.53 5.92 -10.36
C VAL A 318 -1.43 5.71 -11.58
N LEU A 319 -2.76 5.60 -11.43
CA LEU A 319 -3.67 5.35 -12.56
C LEU A 319 -3.63 6.52 -13.57
N LEU A 320 -3.84 7.75 -13.09
CA LEU A 320 -3.82 8.93 -13.95
C LEU A 320 -2.44 9.18 -14.58
N PRO A 321 -1.31 9.09 -13.85
CA PRO A 321 0.03 9.16 -14.44
C PRO A 321 0.26 8.14 -15.55
N LEU A 322 -0.10 6.87 -15.33
CA LEU A 322 0.06 5.81 -16.32
C LEU A 322 -0.78 6.08 -17.57
N TRP A 323 -2.08 6.35 -17.37
CA TRP A 323 -3.01 6.63 -18.46
C TRP A 323 -2.62 7.88 -19.26
N SER A 324 -2.25 8.95 -18.58
CA SER A 324 -1.83 10.21 -19.22
C SER A 324 -0.56 10.03 -20.04
N THR A 325 0.35 9.17 -19.57
CA THR A 325 1.60 8.87 -20.30
C THR A 325 1.32 8.03 -21.54
N TRP A 326 0.45 7.03 -21.44
CA TRP A 326 0.01 6.25 -22.59
C TRP A 326 -0.74 7.10 -23.62
N TYR A 327 -1.63 7.98 -23.16
CA TYR A 327 -2.34 8.93 -24.02
C TYR A 327 -1.36 9.88 -24.74
N PHE A 328 -0.39 10.44 -24.00
CA PHE A 328 0.67 11.26 -24.56
C PHE A 328 1.45 10.49 -25.64
N PHE A 329 1.93 9.29 -25.32
CA PHE A 329 2.66 8.45 -26.25
C PHE A 329 1.85 8.18 -27.52
N SER A 330 0.60 7.74 -27.37
CA SER A 330 -0.30 7.38 -28.47
C SER A 330 -0.60 8.58 -29.38
N LEU A 331 -0.78 9.78 -28.80
CA LEU A 331 -1.03 11.00 -29.55
C LEU A 331 0.14 11.34 -30.49
N TYR A 332 1.36 11.38 -29.95
CA TYR A 332 2.54 11.77 -30.73
C TYR A 332 3.02 10.67 -31.68
N ALA A 333 2.86 9.40 -31.31
CA ALA A 333 3.21 8.29 -32.17
C ALA A 333 2.32 8.30 -33.43
N ASN A 334 1.01 8.48 -33.26
CA ASN A 334 0.06 8.56 -34.38
C ASN A 334 0.19 9.83 -35.21
N ALA A 335 0.71 10.93 -34.64
CA ALA A 335 0.92 12.20 -35.36
C ALA A 335 2.25 12.24 -36.16
N SER A 336 3.13 11.25 -36.02
CA SER A 336 4.41 11.20 -36.73
C SER A 336 4.25 10.99 -38.25
N ALA A 337 5.30 11.27 -39.02
CA ALA A 337 5.24 11.24 -40.48
C ALA A 337 4.85 9.85 -41.02
N GLY A 338 4.20 9.81 -42.20
CA GLY A 338 3.83 8.55 -42.85
C GLY A 338 2.54 7.89 -42.32
N GLY A 339 1.73 8.59 -41.53
CA GLY A 339 0.48 8.07 -40.99
C GLY A 339 0.59 7.42 -39.60
N GLY A 340 1.68 7.73 -38.89
CA GLY A 340 1.98 7.23 -37.54
C GLY A 340 3.28 6.42 -37.49
N TYR A 341 3.86 6.33 -36.29
CA TYR A 341 5.05 5.54 -35.99
C TYR A 341 4.70 4.35 -35.09
N GLN A 342 5.09 3.16 -35.51
CA GLN A 342 4.97 1.95 -34.70
C GLN A 342 6.29 1.73 -33.95
N ALA A 343 6.28 2.06 -32.66
CA ALA A 343 7.46 1.90 -31.81
C ALA A 343 7.86 0.43 -31.63
N THR A 344 9.15 0.22 -31.38
CA THR A 344 9.74 -1.10 -31.17
C THR A 344 10.47 -1.16 -29.84
N ARG A 345 10.63 -2.36 -29.29
CA ARG A 345 11.35 -2.55 -28.04
C ARG A 345 12.85 -2.25 -28.25
N ARG A 346 13.41 -1.29 -27.51
CA ARG A 346 14.83 -0.92 -27.55
C ARG A 346 15.34 -0.52 -26.16
N THR A 347 16.57 -0.92 -25.87
CA THR A 347 17.26 -0.67 -24.59
C THR A 347 18.67 -0.10 -24.77
N ASP A 348 18.98 0.38 -25.97
CA ASP A 348 20.31 0.76 -26.45
C ASP A 348 20.40 2.24 -26.87
N SER A 349 19.49 3.09 -26.39
CA SER A 349 19.54 4.54 -26.65
C SER A 349 20.79 5.16 -26.01
N GLU A 350 21.43 6.09 -26.72
CA GLU A 350 22.59 6.84 -26.22
C GLU A 350 22.19 8.14 -25.51
N ASP A 351 20.93 8.58 -25.66
CA ASP A 351 20.42 9.79 -25.00
C ASP A 351 20.41 9.63 -23.48
N VAL A 352 20.86 10.68 -22.80
CA VAL A 352 21.08 10.66 -21.35
C VAL A 352 19.78 10.43 -20.55
N LEU A 353 18.64 10.96 -21.03
CA LEU A 353 17.35 10.77 -20.35
C LEU A 353 16.79 9.38 -20.61
N ASP A 354 17.01 8.83 -21.81
CA ASP A 354 16.59 7.47 -22.17
C ASP A 354 17.38 6.43 -21.38
N ARG A 355 18.72 6.56 -21.35
CA ARG A 355 19.60 5.69 -20.55
C ARG A 355 19.21 5.70 -19.07
N TYR A 356 18.96 6.90 -18.53
CA TYR A 356 18.50 7.04 -17.16
C TYR A 356 17.16 6.33 -16.94
N LEU A 357 16.17 6.52 -17.82
CA LEU A 357 14.86 5.88 -17.66
C LEU A 357 14.96 4.35 -17.76
N LEU A 358 15.76 3.83 -18.69
CA LEU A 358 16.02 2.40 -18.85
C LEU A 358 16.71 1.80 -17.61
N ALA A 359 17.72 2.47 -17.06
CA ALA A 359 18.37 2.06 -15.82
C ALA A 359 17.43 2.14 -14.60
N LYS A 360 16.58 3.17 -14.51
CA LYS A 360 15.52 3.20 -13.48
C LYS A 360 14.48 2.08 -13.66
N THR A 361 14.30 1.58 -14.88
CA THR A 361 13.38 0.49 -15.18
C THR A 361 13.97 -0.85 -14.75
N HIS A 362 15.29 -1.06 -14.94
CA HIS A 362 16.04 -2.14 -14.29
C HIS A 362 15.76 -2.15 -12.77
N ASP A 363 16.00 -1.02 -12.11
CA ASP A 363 15.82 -0.91 -10.65
C ASP A 363 14.38 -1.15 -10.22
N LEU A 364 13.40 -0.67 -10.99
CA LEU A 364 11.98 -0.89 -10.73
C LEU A 364 11.66 -2.39 -10.75
N VAL A 365 12.05 -3.09 -11.83
CA VAL A 365 11.79 -4.53 -11.98
C VAL A 365 12.43 -5.29 -10.83
N ALA A 366 13.72 -5.06 -10.55
CA ALA A 366 14.43 -5.72 -9.47
C ALA A 366 13.79 -5.45 -8.09
N THR A 367 13.45 -4.20 -7.80
CA THR A 367 12.88 -3.77 -6.51
C THR A 367 11.48 -4.34 -6.29
N VAL A 368 10.60 -4.24 -7.29
CA VAL A 368 9.23 -4.77 -7.18
C VAL A 368 9.24 -6.29 -7.07
N THR A 369 10.10 -6.97 -7.83
CA THR A 369 10.28 -8.43 -7.73
C THR A 369 10.68 -8.83 -6.31
N ALA A 370 11.72 -8.19 -5.76
CA ALA A 370 12.18 -8.48 -4.40
C ALA A 370 11.09 -8.23 -3.34
N HIS A 371 10.28 -7.17 -3.50
CA HIS A 371 9.19 -6.88 -2.59
C HIS A 371 8.04 -7.90 -2.68
N LEU A 372 7.65 -8.33 -3.88
CA LEU A 372 6.59 -9.33 -4.05
C LEU A 372 7.04 -10.73 -3.59
N GLU A 373 8.29 -11.13 -3.85
CA GLU A 373 8.89 -12.35 -3.28
C GLU A 373 8.94 -12.30 -1.74
N GLY A 374 9.17 -11.10 -1.19
CA GLY A 374 9.06 -10.83 0.26
C GLY A 374 7.63 -10.69 0.79
N LEU A 375 6.60 -10.89 -0.05
CA LEU A 375 5.17 -10.73 0.27
C LEU A 375 4.80 -9.31 0.76
N ASP A 376 5.55 -8.29 0.33
CA ASP A 376 5.36 -6.89 0.69
C ASP A 376 4.86 -6.06 -0.50
N SER A 377 3.57 -6.21 -0.79
CA SER A 377 2.92 -5.41 -1.84
C SER A 377 2.92 -3.91 -1.53
N THR A 378 3.08 -3.51 -0.26
CA THR A 378 3.09 -2.12 0.16
C THR A 378 4.35 -1.41 -0.33
N LEU A 379 5.54 -2.03 -0.20
CA LEU A 379 6.76 -1.49 -0.80
C LEU A 379 6.75 -1.60 -2.33
N ALA A 380 6.20 -2.68 -2.88
CA ALA A 380 6.05 -2.82 -4.33
C ALA A 380 5.21 -1.66 -4.92
N ALA A 381 4.07 -1.33 -4.30
CA ALA A 381 3.24 -0.20 -4.70
C ALA A 381 3.96 1.15 -4.54
N ALA A 382 4.76 1.32 -3.48
CA ALA A 382 5.56 2.53 -3.28
C ALA A 382 6.61 2.70 -4.39
N ALA A 383 7.34 1.64 -4.75
CA ALA A 383 8.33 1.67 -5.83
C ALA A 383 7.70 2.06 -7.18
N LEU A 384 6.53 1.48 -7.50
CA LEU A 384 5.77 1.84 -8.70
C LEU A 384 5.28 3.30 -8.70
N ARG A 385 4.80 3.81 -7.56
CA ARG A 385 4.40 5.21 -7.42
C ARG A 385 5.59 6.15 -7.65
N ASP A 386 6.71 5.84 -7.01
CA ASP A 386 7.90 6.69 -7.08
C ASP A 386 8.49 6.67 -8.51
N PHE A 387 8.42 5.53 -9.19
CA PHE A 387 8.75 5.43 -10.62
C PHE A 387 7.76 6.17 -11.52
N ALA A 388 6.46 6.17 -11.21
CA ALA A 388 5.47 6.93 -11.99
C ALA A 388 5.80 8.44 -11.99
N ASP A 389 6.32 8.99 -10.89
CA ASP A 389 6.84 10.37 -10.85
C ASP A 389 8.05 10.56 -11.77
N VAL A 390 9.01 9.64 -11.76
CA VAL A 390 10.17 9.66 -12.69
C VAL A 390 9.70 9.66 -14.14
N LEU A 391 8.80 8.75 -14.49
CA LEU A 391 8.28 8.58 -15.84
C LEU A 391 7.56 9.85 -16.30
N THR A 392 6.66 10.39 -15.48
CA THR A 392 5.73 11.46 -15.90
C THR A 392 6.29 12.86 -15.70
N ASN A 393 6.75 13.17 -14.49
CA ASN A 393 7.14 14.52 -14.09
C ASN A 393 8.60 14.83 -14.42
N TRP A 394 9.41 13.81 -14.71
CA TRP A 394 10.78 14.00 -15.17
C TRP A 394 10.94 13.66 -16.66
N TYR A 395 10.87 12.39 -17.04
CA TYR A 395 11.19 11.95 -18.39
C TYR A 395 10.25 12.54 -19.44
N VAL A 396 8.94 12.24 -19.36
CA VAL A 396 7.95 12.71 -20.35
C VAL A 396 7.98 14.22 -20.47
N ARG A 397 8.01 14.95 -19.34
CA ARG A 397 8.02 16.41 -19.34
C ARG A 397 9.26 16.99 -20.02
N ARG A 398 10.45 16.46 -19.75
CA ARG A 398 11.71 16.96 -20.33
C ARG A 398 11.93 16.52 -21.77
N SER A 399 11.39 15.36 -22.15
CA SER A 399 11.51 14.81 -23.50
C SER A 399 10.42 15.31 -24.46
N ARG A 400 9.47 16.15 -24.03
CA ARG A 400 8.37 16.66 -24.88
C ARG A 400 8.83 17.21 -26.23
N GLY A 401 9.96 17.93 -26.27
CA GLY A 401 10.53 18.45 -27.52
C GLY A 401 10.88 17.35 -28.52
N ARG A 402 11.35 16.19 -28.06
CA ARG A 402 11.69 15.03 -28.90
C ARG A 402 10.43 14.37 -29.47
N PHE A 403 9.37 14.27 -28.67
CA PHE A 403 8.06 13.77 -29.14
C PHE A 403 7.36 14.76 -30.09
N TRP A 404 7.52 16.06 -29.84
CA TRP A 404 6.97 17.15 -30.67
C TRP A 404 7.55 17.17 -32.09
N GLN A 405 8.85 16.91 -32.22
CA GLN A 405 9.52 16.77 -33.52
C GLN A 405 8.97 15.58 -34.32
N GLY A 406 8.49 14.54 -33.63
CA GLY A 406 7.97 13.32 -34.22
C GLY A 406 9.06 12.47 -34.87
N VAL A 407 8.63 11.35 -35.43
CA VAL A 407 9.50 10.48 -36.25
C VAL A 407 9.34 10.87 -37.72
N ASP A 408 10.46 11.10 -38.41
CA ASP A 408 10.45 11.38 -39.84
C ASP A 408 10.39 10.10 -40.70
N ALA A 409 10.24 10.27 -42.02
CA ALA A 409 10.12 9.14 -42.94
C ALA A 409 11.37 8.23 -43.00
N ASP A 410 12.52 8.73 -42.56
CA ASP A 410 13.78 7.99 -42.49
C ASP A 410 13.99 7.31 -41.11
N GLY A 411 13.02 7.44 -40.21
CA GLY A 411 13.06 6.86 -38.86
C GLY A 411 13.86 7.66 -37.85
N ARG A 412 14.29 8.89 -38.17
CA ARG A 412 15.01 9.76 -37.22
C ARG A 412 14.02 10.32 -36.19
N GLY A 413 14.45 10.39 -34.94
CA GLY A 413 13.61 10.80 -33.81
C GLY A 413 12.88 9.64 -33.11
N SER A 414 13.05 8.40 -33.59
CA SER A 414 12.40 7.19 -33.04
C SER A 414 12.84 6.81 -31.63
N GLU A 415 14.07 7.14 -31.23
CA GLU A 415 14.69 6.67 -29.98
C GLU A 415 13.83 6.95 -28.72
N ALA A 416 13.26 8.15 -28.61
CA ALA A 416 12.41 8.53 -27.48
C ALA A 416 11.10 7.71 -27.44
N PHE A 417 10.54 7.41 -28.62
CA PHE A 417 9.33 6.60 -28.77
C PHE A 417 9.60 5.13 -28.45
N ASP A 418 10.66 4.56 -28.99
CA ASP A 418 11.06 3.17 -28.73
C ASP A 418 11.39 2.96 -27.24
N THR A 419 12.09 3.91 -26.62
CA THR A 419 12.39 3.89 -25.18
C THR A 419 11.11 3.97 -24.35
N LEU A 420 10.23 4.94 -24.63
CA LEU A 420 8.99 5.10 -23.85
C LEU A 420 8.04 3.92 -24.04
N PHE A 421 7.95 3.35 -25.24
CA PHE A 421 7.21 2.13 -25.52
C PHE A 421 7.74 0.97 -24.68
N THR A 422 9.06 0.74 -24.70
CA THR A 422 9.71 -0.32 -23.94
C THR A 422 9.41 -0.21 -22.45
N VAL A 423 9.53 0.99 -21.90
CA VAL A 423 9.30 1.24 -20.48
C VAL A 423 7.82 1.11 -20.12
N LEU A 424 6.90 1.67 -20.90
CA LEU A 424 5.47 1.54 -20.63
C LEU A 424 4.99 0.08 -20.67
N GLU A 425 5.43 -0.68 -21.68
CA GLU A 425 5.12 -2.10 -21.83
C GLU A 425 5.57 -2.88 -20.59
N THR A 426 6.81 -2.65 -20.13
CA THR A 426 7.37 -3.33 -18.96
C THR A 426 6.70 -2.89 -17.66
N VAL A 427 6.43 -1.59 -17.48
CA VAL A 427 5.71 -1.08 -16.31
C VAL A 427 4.32 -1.72 -16.21
N CYS A 428 3.62 -1.90 -17.33
CA CYS A 428 2.34 -2.60 -17.33
C CYS A 428 2.46 -4.05 -16.84
N ARG A 429 3.49 -4.80 -17.26
CA ARG A 429 3.76 -6.17 -16.77
C ARG A 429 4.03 -6.19 -15.27
N VAL A 430 4.90 -5.29 -14.79
CA VAL A 430 5.26 -5.18 -13.36
C VAL A 430 4.06 -4.77 -12.50
N ALA A 431 3.23 -3.84 -12.98
CA ALA A 431 2.10 -3.31 -12.23
C ALA A 431 0.85 -4.19 -12.28
N ALA A 432 0.76 -5.13 -13.23
CA ALA A 432 -0.45 -5.93 -13.48
C ALA A 432 -1.02 -6.67 -12.24
N PRO A 433 -0.22 -7.25 -11.32
CA PRO A 433 -0.76 -7.87 -10.11
C PRO A 433 -1.52 -6.89 -9.21
N LEU A 434 -1.12 -5.61 -9.21
CA LEU A 434 -1.68 -4.55 -8.38
C LEU A 434 -2.80 -3.77 -9.09
N LEU A 435 -2.67 -3.55 -10.41
CA LEU A 435 -3.50 -2.67 -11.23
C LEU A 435 -4.04 -3.36 -12.50
N PRO A 436 -4.73 -4.51 -12.37
CA PRO A 436 -4.96 -5.41 -13.48
C PRO A 436 -5.72 -4.80 -14.64
N LEU A 437 -6.73 -3.97 -14.38
CA LEU A 437 -7.62 -3.48 -15.43
C LEU A 437 -6.96 -2.38 -16.27
N VAL A 438 -6.36 -1.38 -15.63
CA VAL A 438 -5.70 -0.28 -16.33
C VAL A 438 -4.46 -0.78 -17.07
N THR A 439 -3.70 -1.72 -16.51
CA THR A 439 -2.53 -2.28 -17.20
C THR A 439 -2.93 -3.11 -18.40
N GLU A 440 -4.05 -3.85 -18.34
CA GLU A 440 -4.55 -4.62 -19.48
C GLU A 440 -4.88 -3.70 -20.66
N GLU A 441 -5.66 -2.64 -20.42
CA GLU A 441 -6.07 -1.70 -21.46
C GLU A 441 -4.87 -0.98 -22.09
N VAL A 442 -3.96 -0.46 -21.26
CA VAL A 442 -2.76 0.23 -21.73
C VAL A 442 -1.86 -0.72 -22.51
N TRP A 443 -1.62 -1.92 -22.00
CA TRP A 443 -0.72 -2.88 -22.63
C TRP A 443 -1.28 -3.43 -23.95
N GLN A 444 -2.59 -3.72 -24.02
CA GLN A 444 -3.25 -4.11 -25.27
C GLN A 444 -3.20 -2.97 -26.30
N GLY A 445 -3.46 -1.73 -25.87
CA GLY A 445 -3.38 -0.56 -26.74
C GLY A 445 -1.97 -0.28 -27.27
N LEU A 446 -0.93 -0.58 -26.49
CA LEU A 446 0.47 -0.45 -26.89
C LEU A 446 0.93 -1.57 -27.83
N THR A 447 0.63 -2.82 -27.48
CA THR A 447 1.26 -4.00 -28.11
C THR A 447 0.39 -4.72 -29.12
N GLY A 448 -0.93 -4.54 -29.06
CA GLY A 448 -1.91 -5.35 -29.78
C GLY A 448 -1.96 -6.82 -29.32
N GLY A 449 -1.28 -7.17 -28.23
CA GLY A 449 -1.24 -8.53 -27.69
C GLY A 449 -2.55 -8.95 -27.03
N ARG A 450 -2.64 -10.24 -26.65
CA ARG A 450 -3.88 -10.80 -26.10
C ARG A 450 -4.24 -10.27 -24.71
N SER A 451 -3.29 -10.26 -23.77
CA SER A 451 -3.49 -9.83 -22.38
C SER A 451 -2.15 -9.74 -21.68
N VAL A 452 -1.95 -8.71 -20.84
CA VAL A 452 -0.74 -8.57 -20.02
C VAL A 452 -0.65 -9.69 -18.98
N HIS A 453 -1.80 -10.21 -18.53
CA HIS A 453 -1.89 -11.28 -17.53
C HIS A 453 -1.44 -12.66 -18.04
N LEU A 454 -1.17 -12.79 -19.34
CA LEU A 454 -0.66 -14.00 -19.96
C LEU A 454 0.82 -13.88 -20.37
N THR A 455 1.47 -12.77 -20.01
CA THR A 455 2.88 -12.54 -20.28
C THR A 455 3.74 -13.07 -19.14
N ASP A 456 4.99 -13.41 -19.45
CA ASP A 456 5.99 -13.72 -18.42
C ASP A 456 6.29 -12.48 -17.57
N TRP A 457 6.80 -12.66 -16.36
CA TRP A 457 7.34 -11.55 -15.57
C TRP A 457 8.61 -10.99 -16.25
N PRO A 458 8.82 -9.67 -16.31
CA PRO A 458 10.02 -9.10 -16.93
C PRO A 458 11.26 -9.34 -16.07
N GLU A 459 12.40 -9.60 -16.71
CA GLU A 459 13.68 -9.74 -16.02
C GLU A 459 14.43 -8.41 -15.99
N ALA A 460 15.03 -8.07 -14.84
CA ALA A 460 15.76 -6.80 -14.70
C ALA A 460 16.96 -6.73 -15.66
N ASP A 461 17.64 -7.85 -15.88
CA ASP A 461 18.80 -7.99 -16.78
C ASP A 461 18.49 -7.67 -18.26
N GLU A 462 17.22 -7.50 -18.64
CA GLU A 462 16.83 -7.02 -19.97
C GLU A 462 17.16 -5.54 -20.20
N PHE A 463 17.51 -4.81 -19.14
CA PHE A 463 17.75 -3.36 -19.11
C PHE A 463 19.19 -3.03 -18.73
N PRO A 464 19.76 -1.93 -19.24
CA PRO A 464 21.11 -1.50 -18.89
C PRO A 464 21.21 -1.11 -17.42
N VAL A 465 22.28 -1.55 -16.76
CA VAL A 465 22.65 -1.11 -15.41
C VAL A 465 23.59 0.09 -15.51
N ASP A 466 23.23 1.19 -14.84
CA ASP A 466 24.04 2.41 -14.79
C ASP A 466 23.84 3.13 -13.44
N ASP A 467 24.30 2.49 -12.36
CA ASP A 467 24.13 2.98 -10.99
C ASP A 467 24.65 4.41 -10.80
N ALA A 468 25.75 4.77 -11.48
CA ALA A 468 26.34 6.10 -11.41
C ALA A 468 25.42 7.16 -12.05
N LEU A 469 24.87 6.88 -13.23
CA LEU A 469 23.89 7.77 -13.88
C LEU A 469 22.61 7.90 -13.05
N VAL A 470 22.10 6.77 -12.53
CA VAL A 470 20.90 6.76 -11.68
C VAL A 470 21.13 7.63 -10.45
N HIS A 471 22.24 7.43 -9.74
CA HIS A 471 22.58 8.19 -8.55
C HIS A 471 22.68 9.70 -8.84
N ALA A 472 23.44 10.08 -9.87
CA ALA A 472 23.63 11.48 -10.22
C ALA A 472 22.32 12.15 -10.68
N MET A 473 21.50 11.48 -11.49
CA MET A 473 20.24 12.05 -11.97
C MET A 473 19.16 12.11 -10.88
N ASP A 474 19.11 11.15 -9.95
CA ASP A 474 18.23 11.25 -8.78
C ASP A 474 18.64 12.42 -7.87
N ALA A 475 19.94 12.66 -7.71
CA ALA A 475 20.43 13.85 -7.01
C ALA A 475 20.02 15.14 -7.74
N VAL A 476 20.12 15.20 -9.07
CA VAL A 476 19.62 16.32 -9.89
C VAL A 476 18.13 16.55 -9.64
N ARG A 477 17.30 15.49 -9.66
CA ARG A 477 15.86 15.58 -9.37
C ARG A 477 15.58 16.12 -7.97
N ALA A 478 16.31 15.65 -6.96
CA ALA A 478 16.17 16.11 -5.59
C ALA A 478 16.55 17.60 -5.46
N ILE A 479 17.65 18.02 -6.08
CA ILE A 479 18.08 19.42 -6.15
C ILE A 479 17.01 20.29 -6.80
N SER A 480 16.47 19.85 -7.93
CA SER A 480 15.40 20.56 -8.63
C SER A 480 14.15 20.72 -7.76
N SER A 481 13.70 19.65 -7.11
CA SER A 481 12.53 19.69 -6.21
C SER A 481 12.73 20.67 -5.05
N THR A 482 13.90 20.60 -4.38
CA THR A 482 14.23 21.51 -3.28
C THR A 482 14.30 22.98 -3.73
N ALA A 483 14.97 23.24 -4.86
CA ALA A 483 15.08 24.60 -5.40
C ALA A 483 13.72 25.16 -5.87
N LEU A 484 12.85 24.34 -6.48
CA LEU A 484 11.48 24.75 -6.83
C LEU A 484 10.63 25.04 -5.58
N SER A 485 10.84 24.29 -4.49
CA SER A 485 10.19 24.56 -3.20
C SER A 485 10.61 25.91 -2.63
N LEU A 486 11.91 26.22 -2.61
CA LEU A 486 12.43 27.54 -2.20
C LEU A 486 11.83 28.66 -3.03
N ARG A 487 11.80 28.44 -4.35
CA ARG A 487 11.24 29.39 -5.29
C ARG A 487 9.77 29.68 -5.04
N LYS A 488 8.98 28.63 -4.75
CA LYS A 488 7.56 28.74 -4.39
C LYS A 488 7.37 29.49 -3.07
N GLN A 489 8.22 29.23 -2.07
CA GLN A 489 8.19 29.93 -0.78
C GLN A 489 8.49 31.43 -0.95
N ALA A 490 9.39 31.79 -1.86
CA ALA A 490 9.68 33.18 -2.24
C ALA A 490 8.60 33.81 -3.13
N GLY A 491 7.53 33.09 -3.51
CA GLY A 491 6.48 33.59 -4.39
C GLY A 491 6.91 33.77 -5.85
N LEU A 492 8.02 33.17 -6.27
CA LEU A 492 8.60 33.35 -7.61
C LEU A 492 8.14 32.22 -8.55
N ARG A 493 7.42 32.56 -9.61
CA ARG A 493 6.98 31.60 -10.65
C ARG A 493 8.14 31.08 -11.50
N VAL A 494 8.11 29.82 -11.95
CA VAL A 494 9.19 29.20 -12.77
C VAL A 494 9.52 29.97 -14.06
N ARG A 495 8.53 30.60 -14.70
CA ARG A 495 8.74 31.35 -15.96
C ARG A 495 9.61 32.60 -15.82
N LEU A 496 9.79 33.15 -14.62
CA LEU A 496 10.68 34.29 -14.34
C LEU A 496 12.14 33.81 -14.24
N PRO A 497 13.05 34.03 -15.20
CA PRO A 497 14.41 33.54 -15.04
C PRO A 497 15.07 34.13 -13.78
N LEU A 498 15.84 33.31 -13.05
CA LEU A 498 16.62 33.76 -11.88
C LEU A 498 18.11 33.76 -12.19
N ALA A 499 18.88 34.57 -11.48
CA ALA A 499 20.29 34.77 -11.81
C ALA A 499 21.12 33.49 -11.62
N ARG A 500 21.02 32.86 -10.44
CA ARG A 500 21.91 31.77 -10.08
C ARG A 500 21.29 30.79 -9.09
N LEU A 501 21.62 29.53 -9.29
CA LEU A 501 21.55 28.48 -8.26
C LEU A 501 22.98 28.12 -7.84
N THR A 502 23.23 28.00 -6.54
CA THR A 502 24.45 27.40 -6.01
C THR A 502 24.09 26.10 -5.32
N VAL A 503 24.72 25.01 -5.73
CA VAL A 503 24.51 23.67 -5.16
C VAL A 503 25.81 23.28 -4.46
N VAL A 504 25.72 23.03 -3.16
CA VAL A 504 26.86 22.62 -2.34
C VAL A 504 26.67 21.17 -1.92
N VAL A 505 27.45 20.26 -2.49
CA VAL A 505 27.35 18.80 -2.28
C VAL A 505 28.72 18.15 -2.30
N THR A 506 28.85 16.95 -1.73
CA THR A 506 30.09 16.15 -1.78
C THR A 506 30.50 15.80 -3.21
N ASP A 507 29.52 15.37 -4.02
CA ASP A 507 29.77 14.76 -5.33
C ASP A 507 29.54 15.76 -6.49
N ALA A 508 29.98 17.01 -6.29
CA ALA A 508 29.77 18.10 -7.24
C ALA A 508 30.32 17.79 -8.65
N ALA A 509 31.38 16.99 -8.74
CA ALA A 509 31.97 16.57 -10.01
C ALA A 509 31.05 15.64 -10.81
N GLU A 510 30.29 14.77 -10.14
CA GLU A 510 29.36 13.82 -10.78
C GLU A 510 28.12 14.53 -11.31
N LEU A 511 27.75 15.68 -10.71
CA LEU A 511 26.63 16.50 -11.17
C LEU A 511 26.99 17.43 -12.34
N ALA A 512 28.28 17.68 -12.58
CA ALA A 512 28.73 18.62 -13.61
C ALA A 512 28.20 18.33 -15.03
N PRO A 513 28.13 17.06 -15.49
CA PRO A 513 27.51 16.74 -16.79
C PRO A 513 26.04 17.13 -16.91
N PHE A 514 25.34 17.29 -15.78
CA PHE A 514 23.90 17.57 -15.71
C PHE A 514 23.58 19.02 -15.32
N GLU A 515 24.59 19.90 -15.33
CA GLU A 515 24.44 21.34 -15.06
C GLU A 515 23.34 21.97 -15.94
N ALA A 516 23.36 21.68 -17.24
CA ALA A 516 22.38 22.20 -18.19
C ALA A 516 20.96 21.73 -17.85
N ILE A 517 20.81 20.50 -17.35
CA ILE A 517 19.52 19.95 -16.94
C ILE A 517 18.96 20.74 -15.77
N LEU A 518 19.77 20.99 -14.74
CA LEU A 518 19.40 21.82 -13.58
C LEU A 518 19.07 23.25 -14.00
N ARG A 519 19.90 23.84 -14.87
CA ARG A 519 19.76 25.22 -15.35
C ARG A 519 18.43 25.42 -16.06
N ASP A 520 18.09 24.52 -16.98
CA ASP A 520 16.85 24.56 -17.75
C ASP A 520 15.63 24.22 -16.89
N GLU A 521 15.75 23.22 -15.99
CA GLU A 521 14.67 22.81 -15.08
C GLU A 521 14.22 23.95 -14.17
N LEU A 522 15.19 24.68 -13.64
CA LEU A 522 14.98 25.72 -12.65
C LEU A 522 14.85 27.10 -13.29
N ASN A 523 14.99 27.21 -14.61
CA ASN A 523 15.04 28.48 -15.34
C ASN A 523 15.96 29.49 -14.62
N VAL A 524 17.21 29.08 -14.42
CA VAL A 524 18.28 29.94 -13.86
C VAL A 524 19.31 30.25 -14.94
N LYS A 525 20.01 31.38 -14.85
CA LYS A 525 21.05 31.73 -15.83
C LYS A 525 22.34 30.96 -15.64
N GLN A 526 22.65 30.61 -14.39
CA GLN A 526 23.87 29.90 -14.03
C GLN A 526 23.61 28.91 -12.89
N VAL A 527 24.19 27.71 -12.99
CA VAL A 527 24.31 26.80 -11.85
C VAL A 527 25.78 26.73 -11.43
N SER A 528 26.04 26.95 -10.14
CA SER A 528 27.36 26.84 -9.54
C SER A 528 27.40 25.60 -8.66
N LEU A 529 28.13 24.58 -9.09
CA LEU A 529 28.37 23.37 -8.30
C LEU A 529 29.62 23.58 -7.45
N VAL A 530 29.48 23.44 -6.13
CA VAL A 530 30.55 23.68 -5.16
C VAL A 530 30.75 22.42 -4.30
N PRO A 531 31.96 21.88 -4.20
CA PRO A 531 32.25 20.78 -3.28
C PRO A 531 31.96 21.19 -1.83
N LEU A 532 31.26 20.34 -1.10
CA LEU A 532 31.03 20.52 0.34
C LEU A 532 32.34 20.27 1.10
N VAL A 533 32.97 21.33 1.60
CA VAL A 533 34.10 21.28 2.56
C VAL A 533 33.71 21.89 3.91
N ASP A 534 34.37 21.54 5.01
CA ASP A 534 34.01 21.94 6.39
C ASP A 534 33.83 23.46 6.58
N SER A 535 34.55 24.29 5.82
CA SER A 535 34.45 25.75 5.85
C SER A 535 33.31 26.35 5.01
N SER A 536 32.60 25.54 4.21
CA SER A 536 31.62 26.02 3.22
C SER A 536 30.31 26.46 3.86
N ALA A 537 29.82 25.70 4.85
CA ALA A 537 28.53 25.96 5.49
C ALA A 537 28.48 27.33 6.18
N ALA A 538 29.54 27.67 6.93
CA ALA A 538 29.66 28.96 7.63
C ALA A 538 29.72 30.16 6.67
N ALA A 539 30.30 30.01 5.47
CA ALA A 539 30.38 31.09 4.47
C ALA A 539 29.02 31.46 3.85
N TYR A 540 28.02 30.58 3.99
CA TYR A 540 26.68 30.73 3.42
C TYR A 540 25.57 30.85 4.47
N GLY A 541 25.92 31.04 5.75
CA GLY A 541 24.95 31.17 6.84
C GLY A 541 24.27 29.84 7.24
N VAL A 542 24.84 28.70 6.85
CA VAL A 542 24.40 27.37 7.29
C VAL A 542 25.21 26.99 8.53
N THR A 543 24.51 26.71 9.62
CA THR A 543 25.12 26.24 10.87
C THR A 543 24.85 24.76 11.04
N SER A 544 25.84 23.98 11.45
CA SER A 544 25.58 22.59 11.84
C SER A 544 24.86 22.53 13.20
N ARG A 545 23.98 21.56 13.36
CA ARG A 545 23.37 21.15 14.62
C ARG A 545 23.83 19.74 14.95
N LEU A 546 24.32 19.58 16.17
CA LEU A 546 24.72 18.29 16.67
C LEU A 546 23.53 17.59 17.36
N ALA A 547 23.15 16.42 16.87
CA ALA A 547 22.24 15.51 17.55
C ALA A 547 23.02 14.31 18.09
N VAL A 548 22.93 14.06 19.39
CA VAL A 548 23.65 12.94 20.03
C VAL A 548 22.75 11.70 20.07
N ASN A 549 23.25 10.59 19.51
CA ASN A 549 22.61 9.28 19.60
C ASN A 549 22.83 8.70 20.99
N ALA A 550 21.88 8.94 21.89
CA ALA A 550 21.97 8.48 23.29
C ALA A 550 22.14 6.96 23.44
N ARG A 551 21.64 6.16 22.48
CA ARG A 551 21.72 4.69 22.53
C ARG A 551 23.12 4.19 22.19
N ALA A 552 23.77 4.82 21.20
CA ALA A 552 25.14 4.50 20.81
C ALA A 552 26.17 5.10 21.79
N ALA A 553 25.94 6.32 22.27
CA ALA A 553 26.86 7.03 23.16
C ALA A 553 26.76 6.58 24.63
N GLY A 554 25.61 6.05 25.05
CA GLY A 554 25.32 5.63 26.42
C GLY A 554 26.29 4.60 27.01
N PRO A 555 26.64 3.50 26.30
CA PRO A 555 27.60 2.49 26.77
C PRO A 555 28.99 3.04 27.12
N ARG A 556 29.48 4.05 26.37
CA ARG A 556 30.80 4.65 26.59
C ARG A 556 30.76 5.82 27.57
N LEU A 557 29.78 6.72 27.42
CA LEU A 557 29.69 7.98 28.18
C LEU A 557 28.94 7.85 29.50
N GLY A 558 28.20 6.75 29.71
CA GLY A 558 27.46 6.48 30.94
C GLY A 558 26.56 7.65 31.36
N LYS A 559 26.69 8.10 32.62
CA LYS A 559 25.93 9.25 33.15
C LYS A 559 26.29 10.59 32.49
N GLY A 560 27.46 10.68 31.85
CA GLY A 560 27.94 11.88 31.16
C GLY A 560 27.17 12.19 29.87
N VAL A 561 26.46 11.21 29.29
CA VAL A 561 25.73 11.39 28.02
C VAL A 561 24.68 12.52 28.10
N GLN A 562 24.08 12.74 29.27
CA GLN A 562 23.09 13.81 29.47
C GLN A 562 23.73 15.21 29.44
N ALA A 563 24.99 15.34 29.90
CA ALA A 563 25.73 16.58 29.80
C ALA A 563 26.11 16.88 28.35
N VAL A 564 26.52 15.85 27.60
CA VAL A 564 26.88 15.98 26.18
C VAL A 564 25.66 16.30 25.31
N ILE A 565 24.51 15.65 25.54
CA ILE A 565 23.22 16.00 24.89
C ILE A 565 22.84 17.45 25.19
N ARG A 566 23.03 17.91 26.44
CA ARG A 566 22.72 19.29 26.81
C ARG A 566 23.65 20.27 26.10
N ALA A 567 24.95 20.01 26.07
CA ALA A 567 25.93 20.83 25.39
C ALA A 567 25.65 20.95 23.89
N ALA A 568 25.33 19.83 23.23
CA ALA A 568 24.89 19.78 21.84
C ALA A 568 23.63 20.65 21.59
N LYS A 569 22.64 20.60 22.50
CA LYS A 569 21.42 21.43 22.41
C LYS A 569 21.65 22.92 22.66
N THR A 570 22.64 23.29 23.48
CA THR A 570 22.95 24.69 23.80
C THR A 570 23.97 25.31 22.85
N GLY A 571 24.40 24.58 21.82
CA GLY A 571 25.42 25.05 20.87
C GLY A 571 26.84 25.06 21.44
N ASP A 572 27.07 24.39 22.57
CA ASP A 572 28.39 24.24 23.20
C ASP A 572 29.11 23.00 22.64
N TRP A 573 29.45 23.08 21.36
CA TRP A 573 30.16 22.03 20.65
C TRP A 573 31.00 22.62 19.51
N SER A 574 31.99 21.87 19.06
CA SER A 574 32.90 22.26 17.98
C SER A 574 33.38 21.04 17.23
N GLU A 575 33.77 21.23 15.97
CA GLU A 575 34.42 20.23 15.15
C GLU A 575 35.79 20.74 14.74
N THR A 576 36.84 19.93 14.95
CA THR A 576 38.21 20.29 14.57
C THR A 576 38.92 19.03 14.09
N GLU A 577 39.45 19.07 12.87
CA GLU A 577 40.15 17.93 12.22
C GLU A 577 39.30 16.62 12.22
N GLY A 578 37.99 16.75 12.01
CA GLY A 578 37.04 15.62 11.96
C GLY A 578 36.65 15.05 13.33
N VAL A 579 37.09 15.66 14.44
CA VAL A 579 36.70 15.28 15.80
C VAL A 579 35.61 16.21 16.31
N VAL A 580 34.43 15.65 16.59
CA VAL A 580 33.30 16.39 17.14
C VAL A 580 33.35 16.36 18.66
N THR A 581 33.46 17.54 19.27
CA THR A 581 33.54 17.72 20.72
C THR A 581 32.32 18.46 21.22
N ALA A 582 31.58 17.92 22.18
CA ALA A 582 30.43 18.58 22.80
C ALA A 582 30.57 18.62 24.33
N GLY A 583 30.52 19.83 24.91
CA GLY A 583 30.73 20.05 26.35
C GLY A 583 32.09 19.55 26.84
N GLY A 584 33.12 19.62 25.99
CA GLY A 584 34.48 19.15 26.28
C GLY A 584 34.69 17.64 26.18
N VAL A 585 33.76 16.89 25.56
CA VAL A 585 33.85 15.44 25.35
C VAL A 585 33.83 15.10 23.86
N ASP A 586 34.86 14.39 23.42
CA ASP A 586 34.96 13.88 22.05
C ASP A 586 33.94 12.77 21.82
N LEU A 587 33.18 12.91 20.74
CA LEU A 587 32.20 11.94 20.25
C LEU A 587 32.84 11.07 19.17
N VAL A 588 32.55 9.75 19.19
CA VAL A 588 33.03 8.83 18.15
C VAL A 588 31.96 8.60 17.09
N GLU A 589 32.38 8.11 15.92
CA GLU A 589 31.50 7.78 14.81
C GLU A 589 30.31 6.90 15.26
N GLY A 590 29.09 7.27 14.84
CA GLY A 590 27.84 6.60 15.23
C GLY A 590 27.21 7.08 16.54
N GLU A 591 27.93 7.86 17.37
CA GLU A 591 27.37 8.47 18.60
C GLU A 591 26.66 9.80 18.35
N TYR A 592 26.78 10.35 17.16
CA TYR A 592 26.23 11.65 16.81
C TYR A 592 25.85 11.71 15.34
N GLU A 593 25.01 12.69 15.06
CA GLU A 593 24.60 13.09 13.73
C GLU A 593 24.74 14.61 13.65
N LEU A 594 25.50 15.09 12.66
CA LEU A 594 25.58 16.51 12.33
C LEU A 594 24.53 16.79 11.26
N THR A 595 23.50 17.54 11.63
CA THR A 595 22.47 17.98 10.70
C THR A 595 22.72 19.45 10.38
N LEU A 596 22.79 19.82 9.11
CA LEU A 596 22.84 21.23 8.75
C LEU A 596 21.53 21.92 9.18
N GLU A 597 21.58 23.19 9.57
CA GLU A 597 20.44 24.06 9.85
C GLU A 597 20.70 25.45 9.25
N VAL A 598 19.65 26.11 8.78
CA VAL A 598 19.75 27.46 8.21
C VAL A 598 19.80 28.48 9.36
N GLY A 599 20.95 29.14 9.53
CA GLY A 599 21.17 30.12 10.58
C GLY A 599 20.62 31.49 10.20
N GLY A 600 19.34 31.74 10.52
CA GLY A 600 18.69 33.03 10.26
C GLY A 600 18.48 33.31 8.76
N SER A 601 17.53 34.20 8.44
CA SER A 601 17.23 34.59 7.06
C SER A 601 18.52 35.04 6.37
N ALA A 602 19.03 34.23 5.43
CA ALA A 602 19.89 34.76 4.38
C ALA A 602 19.23 36.04 3.88
N GLY A 603 19.96 37.16 3.88
CA GLY A 603 19.39 38.51 3.69
C GLY A 603 18.47 38.60 2.47
N ASP A 604 17.63 39.64 2.42
CA ASP A 604 16.42 39.86 1.57
C ASP A 604 16.38 39.33 0.11
N ASP A 605 17.51 38.89 -0.46
CA ASP A 605 17.71 38.49 -1.86
C ASP A 605 18.20 37.04 -2.07
N ARG A 606 18.25 36.17 -1.05
CA ARG A 606 18.65 34.74 -1.18
C ARG A 606 17.80 33.77 -0.36
N ALA A 607 17.45 32.63 -0.96
CA ALA A 607 16.73 31.53 -0.31
C ALA A 607 17.61 30.28 -0.21
N ILE A 608 17.54 29.55 0.91
CA ILE A 608 18.42 28.41 1.18
C ILE A 608 17.67 27.23 1.78
N ALA A 609 17.96 26.01 1.31
CA ALA A 609 17.38 24.78 1.82
C ALA A 609 18.40 23.64 1.79
N LEU A 610 18.19 22.68 2.67
CA LEU A 610 19.00 21.47 2.78
C LEU A 610 18.54 20.43 1.78
N LEU A 611 19.49 19.61 1.31
CA LEU A 611 19.21 18.48 0.44
C LEU A 611 18.96 17.20 1.25
N PRO A 612 18.07 16.29 0.80
CA PRO A 612 17.78 15.05 1.50
C PRO A 612 18.98 14.12 1.71
N HIS A 613 19.96 14.17 0.81
CA HIS A 613 21.13 13.28 0.80
C HIS A 613 22.42 13.98 1.28
N GLY A 614 22.28 15.13 1.96
CA GLY A 614 23.41 15.94 2.41
C GLY A 614 23.74 17.09 1.46
N GLY A 615 24.32 18.15 2.02
CA GLY A 615 24.54 19.41 1.32
C GLY A 615 23.33 20.36 1.34
N PHE A 616 23.42 21.43 0.57
CA PHE A 616 22.40 22.48 0.53
C PHE A 616 22.39 23.22 -0.81
N VAL A 617 21.28 23.89 -1.09
CA VAL A 617 21.10 24.73 -2.26
C VAL A 617 20.81 26.17 -1.85
N LEU A 618 21.41 27.13 -2.57
CA LEU A 618 21.07 28.53 -2.50
C LEU A 618 20.50 29.01 -3.82
N LEU A 619 19.37 29.68 -3.75
CA LEU A 619 18.71 30.32 -4.88
C LEU A 619 18.81 31.84 -4.71
N ASP A 620 19.41 32.53 -5.69
CA ASP A 620 19.36 33.99 -5.75
C ASP A 620 17.94 34.42 -6.15
N THR A 621 17.25 35.17 -5.28
CA THR A 621 15.86 35.59 -5.46
C THR A 621 15.71 37.03 -5.96
N ALA A 622 16.79 37.83 -5.93
CA ALA A 622 16.80 39.16 -6.54
C ALA A 622 16.53 39.10 -8.06
N THR A 623 15.59 39.94 -8.51
CA THR A 623 15.28 40.11 -9.93
C THR A 623 15.93 41.38 -10.49
N THR A 624 16.24 41.37 -11.78
CA THR A 624 16.65 42.57 -12.52
C THR A 624 15.59 42.91 -13.57
N PRO A 625 15.52 44.16 -14.07
CA PRO A 625 14.57 44.52 -15.13
C PRO A 625 14.64 43.61 -16.37
N GLU A 626 15.83 43.13 -16.72
CA GLU A 626 16.05 42.21 -17.84
C GLU A 626 15.46 40.83 -17.57
N LEU A 627 15.63 40.30 -16.34
CA LEU A 627 15.03 39.03 -15.93
C LEU A 627 13.50 39.12 -15.90
N GLU A 628 12.97 40.25 -15.43
CA GLU A 628 11.53 40.49 -15.42
C GLU A 628 10.93 40.59 -16.82
N ALA A 629 11.61 41.30 -17.74
CA ALA A 629 11.22 41.39 -19.15
C ALA A 629 11.20 40.01 -19.84
N GLU A 630 12.23 39.19 -19.65
CA GLU A 630 12.27 37.84 -20.20
C GLU A 630 11.22 36.93 -19.56
N GLY A 631 10.95 37.10 -18.26
CA GLY A 631 9.87 36.41 -17.57
C GLY A 631 8.50 36.75 -18.13
N LEU A 632 8.26 38.04 -18.42
CA LEU A 632 7.05 38.54 -19.05
C LEU A 632 6.88 38.00 -20.48
N ALA A 633 7.96 37.89 -21.25
CA ALA A 633 7.95 37.29 -22.59
C ALA A 633 7.52 35.81 -22.55
N ARG A 634 8.00 35.02 -21.58
CA ARG A 634 7.56 33.63 -21.39
C ARG A 634 6.08 33.51 -21.03
N ASP A 635 5.53 34.46 -20.28
CA ASP A 635 4.08 34.47 -20.03
C ASP A 635 3.28 34.80 -21.26
N LEU A 636 3.76 35.75 -22.07
CA LEU A 636 3.10 36.10 -23.32
C LEU A 636 3.10 34.90 -24.27
N ILE A 637 4.23 34.20 -24.42
CA ILE A 637 4.30 32.95 -25.21
C ILE A 637 3.23 31.95 -24.75
N ARG A 638 3.13 31.71 -23.43
CA ARG A 638 2.09 30.82 -22.90
C ARG A 638 0.68 31.32 -23.24
N ALA A 639 0.41 32.61 -23.08
CA ALA A 639 -0.89 33.19 -23.36
C ALA A 639 -1.25 33.08 -24.85
N VAL A 640 -0.28 33.23 -25.75
CA VAL A 640 -0.45 32.99 -27.20
C VAL A 640 -0.76 31.52 -27.47
N GLN A 641 -0.06 30.58 -26.83
CA GLN A 641 -0.33 29.15 -26.99
C GLN A 641 -1.73 28.77 -26.48
N ASP A 642 -2.16 29.34 -25.35
CA ASP A 642 -3.51 29.18 -24.82
C ASP A 642 -4.55 29.75 -25.81
N ALA A 643 -4.27 30.88 -26.46
CA ALA A 643 -5.11 31.46 -27.51
C ALA A 643 -5.20 30.59 -28.77
N ARG A 644 -4.07 30.02 -29.24
CA ARG A 644 -4.05 29.05 -30.36
C ARG A 644 -4.93 27.85 -30.07
N LYS A 645 -4.82 27.31 -28.85
CA LYS A 645 -5.64 26.17 -28.41
C LYS A 645 -7.13 26.54 -28.34
N ALA A 646 -7.47 27.72 -27.83
CA ALA A 646 -8.85 28.20 -27.78
C ALA A 646 -9.44 28.43 -29.18
N ALA A 647 -8.60 28.79 -30.16
CA ALA A 647 -8.97 28.91 -31.57
C ALA A 647 -9.08 27.56 -32.30
N GLY A 648 -8.79 26.44 -31.63
CA GLY A 648 -8.86 25.10 -32.22
C GLY A 648 -7.74 24.79 -33.22
N PHE A 649 -6.61 25.47 -33.14
CA PHE A 649 -5.48 25.23 -34.04
C PHE A 649 -4.75 23.94 -33.67
N GLU A 650 -4.30 23.21 -34.69
CA GLU A 650 -3.42 22.07 -34.51
C GLU A 650 -2.06 22.57 -34.04
N VAL A 651 -1.36 21.76 -33.25
CA VAL A 651 -0.17 22.25 -32.56
C VAL A 651 0.98 22.55 -33.57
N SER A 652 0.92 21.97 -34.78
CA SER A 652 1.83 22.24 -35.91
C SER A 652 1.48 23.47 -36.77
N ASP A 653 0.34 24.13 -36.53
CA ASP A 653 -0.12 25.24 -37.36
C ASP A 653 0.76 26.50 -37.19
N ARG A 654 1.10 27.16 -38.31
CA ARG A 654 1.76 28.47 -38.32
C ARG A 654 0.75 29.62 -38.25
N ILE A 655 1.12 30.70 -37.56
CA ILE A 655 0.22 31.82 -37.29
C ILE A 655 0.80 33.18 -37.71
N VAL A 656 -0.08 34.16 -37.94
CA VAL A 656 0.25 35.59 -37.84
C VAL A 656 -0.16 36.05 -36.43
N LEU A 657 0.76 36.71 -35.72
CA LEU A 657 0.56 37.12 -34.33
C LEU A 657 0.54 38.65 -34.21
N GLU A 658 -0.59 39.20 -33.77
CA GLU A 658 -0.70 40.60 -33.34
C GLU A 658 -0.97 40.66 -31.84
N VAL A 659 -0.21 41.48 -31.12
CA VAL A 659 -0.41 41.71 -29.69
C VAL A 659 -0.51 43.20 -29.40
N VAL A 660 -1.62 43.61 -28.78
CA VAL A 660 -1.82 44.97 -28.28
C VAL A 660 -1.42 45.00 -26.80
N LEU A 661 -0.51 45.90 -26.40
CA LEU A 661 0.11 45.91 -25.06
C LEU A 661 0.01 47.28 -24.38
N ASP A 662 -0.04 47.31 -23.05
CA ASP A 662 0.20 48.53 -22.27
C ASP A 662 1.64 49.03 -22.44
N GLU A 663 1.88 50.33 -22.22
CA GLU A 663 3.18 50.96 -22.49
C GLU A 663 4.36 50.34 -21.70
N PRO A 664 4.24 50.03 -20.38
CA PRO A 664 5.25 49.26 -19.66
C PRO A 664 5.56 47.89 -20.30
N SER A 665 4.53 47.10 -20.63
CA SER A 665 4.71 45.79 -21.25
C SER A 665 5.33 45.87 -22.64
N LEU A 666 4.94 46.87 -23.45
CA LEU A 666 5.50 47.09 -24.78
C LEU A 666 7.02 47.30 -24.73
N ARG A 667 7.50 48.19 -23.83
CA ARG A 667 8.94 48.46 -23.68
C ARG A 667 9.73 47.24 -23.21
N ALA A 668 9.14 46.42 -22.35
CA ALA A 668 9.77 45.20 -21.85
C ALA A 668 9.83 44.08 -22.91
N LEU A 669 8.81 43.98 -23.77
CA LEU A 669 8.64 42.85 -24.70
C LEU A 669 9.21 43.09 -26.10
N GLU A 670 9.33 44.35 -26.54
CA GLU A 670 9.85 44.71 -27.86
C GLU A 670 11.21 44.04 -28.19
N PRO A 671 12.20 43.97 -27.27
CA PRO A 671 13.45 43.25 -27.52
C PRO A 671 13.30 41.73 -27.74
N HIS A 672 12.17 41.16 -27.31
CA HIS A 672 11.89 39.71 -27.35
C HIS A 672 10.95 39.30 -28.49
N ALA A 673 10.53 40.23 -29.37
CA ALA A 673 9.53 39.96 -30.41
C ALA A 673 9.87 38.77 -31.33
N LEU A 674 11.14 38.66 -31.74
CA LEU A 674 11.61 37.55 -32.58
C LEU A 674 11.53 36.20 -31.85
N TRP A 675 11.97 36.17 -30.60
CA TRP A 675 11.92 34.96 -29.78
C TRP A 675 10.48 34.52 -29.52
N ILE A 676 9.57 35.47 -29.24
CA ILE A 676 8.15 35.18 -29.07
C ILE A 676 7.55 34.62 -30.35
N ALA A 677 7.92 35.14 -31.53
CA ALA A 677 7.46 34.62 -32.81
C ALA A 677 7.91 33.16 -33.03
N GLU A 678 9.20 32.87 -32.79
CA GLU A 678 9.76 31.52 -32.94
C GLU A 678 9.07 30.50 -32.02
N GLU A 679 8.93 30.81 -30.74
CA GLU A 679 8.32 29.92 -29.73
C GLU A 679 6.81 29.72 -29.92
N THR A 680 6.17 30.54 -30.75
CA THR A 680 4.73 30.46 -31.02
C THR A 680 4.40 29.97 -32.43
N LEU A 681 5.41 29.59 -33.23
CA LEU A 681 5.28 29.26 -34.66
C LEU A 681 4.65 30.41 -35.47
N ALA A 682 4.89 31.65 -35.06
CA ALA A 682 4.42 32.82 -35.78
C ALA A 682 5.37 33.17 -36.92
N THR A 683 4.82 33.50 -38.10
CA THR A 683 5.61 34.02 -39.25
C THR A 683 6.09 35.45 -39.03
N GLY A 684 5.49 36.14 -38.05
CA GLY A 684 5.91 37.44 -37.53
C GLY A 684 5.11 37.80 -36.29
N CYS A 685 5.65 38.69 -35.45
CA CYS A 685 4.99 39.21 -34.26
C CYS A 685 4.96 40.75 -34.34
N SER A 686 3.76 41.33 -34.37
CA SER A 686 3.57 42.78 -34.36
C SER A 686 3.06 43.23 -32.99
N PHE A 687 3.70 44.27 -32.43
CA PHE A 687 3.26 44.90 -31.20
C PHE A 687 2.67 46.28 -31.47
N THR A 688 1.52 46.56 -30.86
CA THR A 688 0.87 47.88 -30.95
C THR A 688 0.52 48.40 -29.54
N PRO A 689 0.65 49.72 -29.29
CA PRO A 689 0.32 50.30 -28.00
C PRO A 689 -1.19 50.35 -27.78
N LEU A 690 -1.62 50.07 -26.55
CA LEU A 690 -3.01 50.21 -26.13
C LEU A 690 -3.38 51.69 -26.02
N THR A 691 -4.14 52.23 -26.99
CA THR A 691 -4.45 53.68 -27.07
C THR A 691 -5.73 54.11 -26.33
N VAL A 692 -6.54 53.19 -25.81
CA VAL A 692 -7.78 53.50 -25.06
C VAL A 692 -7.84 52.65 -23.79
N ALA A 693 -8.24 53.25 -22.65
CA ALA A 693 -8.49 52.51 -21.43
C ALA A 693 -9.69 51.58 -21.64
N LEU A 694 -9.47 50.27 -21.53
CA LEU A 694 -10.49 49.25 -21.73
C LEU A 694 -11.51 49.29 -20.58
N GLU A 695 -12.73 49.76 -20.84
CA GLU A 695 -13.88 49.46 -19.99
C GLU A 695 -14.25 47.97 -20.20
N GLY A 696 -14.31 47.20 -19.11
CA GLY A 696 -14.31 45.73 -19.13
C GLY A 696 -15.31 45.10 -20.11
N GLY A 697 -14.78 44.40 -21.12
CA GLY A 697 -15.59 43.62 -22.08
C GLY A 697 -14.87 43.22 -23.37
N GLU A 698 -13.85 43.94 -23.83
CA GLU A 698 -13.18 43.66 -25.10
C GLU A 698 -11.92 42.81 -24.93
N GLY A 699 -12.05 41.48 -24.91
CA GLY A 699 -11.00 40.51 -25.29
C GLY A 699 -9.62 40.56 -24.58
N ALA A 700 -9.43 41.42 -23.59
CA ALA A 700 -8.15 41.63 -22.94
C ALA A 700 -7.88 40.56 -21.89
N ILE A 701 -6.68 40.00 -21.95
CA ILE A 701 -6.20 38.99 -21.03
C ILE A 701 -5.10 39.58 -20.14
N THR A 702 -5.08 39.13 -18.90
CA THR A 702 -3.97 39.40 -17.99
C THR A 702 -2.93 38.29 -18.15
N PHE A 703 -1.66 38.67 -18.24
CA PHE A 703 -0.55 37.73 -18.33
C PHE A 703 0.60 38.17 -17.41
N GLY A 704 1.12 37.21 -16.66
CA GLY A 704 2.07 37.47 -15.58
C GLY A 704 1.52 38.37 -14.45
N PRO A 705 2.38 39.01 -13.64
CA PRO A 705 1.97 39.73 -12.44
C PRO A 705 1.29 41.08 -12.72
N ALA A 706 1.45 41.66 -13.92
CA ALA A 706 0.88 42.97 -14.25
C ALA A 706 0.63 43.25 -15.75
N GLY A 707 0.95 42.33 -16.67
CA GLY A 707 0.81 42.57 -18.11
C GLY A 707 -0.64 42.48 -18.58
N THR A 708 -1.08 43.42 -19.42
CA THR A 708 -2.38 43.36 -20.09
C THR A 708 -2.19 43.33 -21.60
N ALA A 709 -2.76 42.31 -22.25
CA ALA A 709 -2.65 42.13 -23.70
C ALA A 709 -4.01 41.85 -24.36
N ILE A 710 -4.15 42.28 -25.62
CA ILE A 710 -5.12 41.70 -26.56
C ILE A 710 -4.32 40.88 -27.56
N ILE A 711 -4.56 39.57 -27.60
CA ILE A 711 -3.87 38.64 -28.50
C ILE A 711 -4.78 38.30 -29.66
N ARG A 712 -4.29 38.47 -30.89
CA ARG A 712 -4.95 37.99 -32.12
C ARG A 712 -4.03 37.00 -32.81
N VAL A 713 -4.58 35.82 -33.10
CA VAL A 713 -3.90 34.74 -33.82
C VAL A 713 -4.71 34.39 -35.06
N GLU A 714 -4.08 34.47 -36.23
CA GLU A 714 -4.68 34.07 -37.50
C GLU A 714 -3.84 32.94 -38.11
N LYS A 715 -4.49 31.88 -38.61
CA LYS A 715 -3.80 30.74 -39.22
C LYS A 715 -3.29 31.12 -40.60
N VAL A 716 -2.04 30.78 -40.90
CA VAL A 716 -1.49 30.92 -42.26
C VAL A 716 -2.02 29.78 -43.13
N GLU A 717 -2.78 30.09 -44.16
CA GLU A 717 -3.24 29.08 -45.13
C GLU A 717 -2.08 28.62 -46.03
N ALA A 718 -2.08 27.35 -46.42
CA ALA A 718 -1.00 26.71 -47.16
C ALA A 718 -0.70 27.32 -48.55
N ALA A 719 -1.51 28.27 -49.01
CA ALA A 719 -1.30 29.01 -50.27
C ALA A 719 -0.40 30.25 -50.12
N ASP A 720 -0.12 30.70 -48.88
CA ASP A 720 0.59 31.96 -48.58
C ASP A 720 1.99 31.76 -47.95
N VAL A 721 2.58 30.56 -48.05
CA VAL A 721 3.94 30.23 -47.56
C VAL A 721 4.99 30.29 -48.66
#